data_AF-A0A0M0JTD9-F1
#
_entry.id   AF-A0A0M0JTD9-F1
#
_cell.length_a   1.000
_cell.length_b   1.000
_cell.length_c   1.000
_cell.angle_alpha   90.00
_cell.angle_beta   90.00
_cell.angle_gamma   90.00
#
_symmetry.space_group_name_H-M   'P 1'
#
loop_
_entity.id
_entity.type
_entity.pdbx_description
1 polymer ?
#
loop_
_entity_poly.entity_id
_entity_poly.type
_entity_poly.pdbx_seq_one_letter_code
_entity_poly.pdbx_strand_id
1 'polypeptide(L)'
;MFTFTEWEEPRVFGINKEPAHATLFGAESRAVALSGRGDSARLLSLNGEWAFSWAERFADRPMGFEEPGFDASAWGSIPVPANWELCGHGFPIYTNVEYIFEHNPPKIKYKGATPGPEYNPTGAYRKSVLVPWTAADGAVILHLGAVTSAVYVWVNGTPVGYSQDSKLPAEFDVTALLLPGEPTVIALLVVCWCDGSYLEDQDMWWLAGITRDCYLQLRPRVHVRDYAVRDYAVRTTVTGVPPREMAPREMVADDEECVGAVEVDLELREIAVAGALGAVVGAGLGPLRVELELLGDDSSGDSSGDSSAPSPLDRPISDAAGPDLWSVADGPVLSRASIQVAMQHVHHDNVHHDGARVRTRAAALVRGVLPVPAGSAHRWSAESPYLYTLLISLYAGDELLEVIRSRVGLRTVQVRNGRLLVNGVAVTIAGVNRHEHDPVNGHVVGVEGMRHDVRLMKELNFNTVRCSHYPCDERWYALCDALGLYVIDEANVESHGMGFGEKTLACHPDYHDAHLDRVQRMCERDKNHTSIIIWSLGNEAGNGPAFHRMYQWLKRLERPERREPTRPVQYENARVEPGWSTHEIETIDADTDLYVPMYPSPAKLERYAARYDLDPLALPLIMCEYSHAMGNSCGGLREYWQVIRKWSDCVIRKWGILQGGCIWDWVDQGLLMPGAPRKFGYGGDFGPVGTPSDDEYGGDFGPVGTPSDEAFCINGLVQPDRLHANPHAFEAKHAQQPVAVEPADATSLTLTEARLRVFNRYDFVTLDALHATWCVLEDGLPVAHEQSLALPRVVAGGSALLEFRHTAEARAVSGATVERLLELRFRRADGHEVAWVQLHLPHLPNLPSHEDRMSVDEPSPPPSPLTPEQIKKRMALDTASRSRQAAPGTALGPPSSGHVTVDAADLEREIVLSCAGAGGAGVTLTISRVTGLPIGLAYGGVERLAGPIEPTLWRALNDNELGSGQCSPQRVRVACRSTFARESGARSGDRRTEATSAARPRPRLCPRRRPRWRPRRRPAERGERSVRRRLGHNLGHILGRRERSVARGALPRPERRDEHRLHAAPLG
;
A
#
# COMPACT_ATOMS: atom_id res chain seq x y z
N MET A 1 -5.42 -11.71 -40.06
CA MET A 1 -3.95 -11.85 -40.11
C MET A 1 -3.40 -10.56 -39.55
N PHE A 2 -2.49 -10.63 -38.55
CA PHE A 2 -2.02 -9.43 -37.86
C PHE A 2 -1.26 -8.48 -38.78
N THR A 3 -1.37 -7.18 -38.55
CA THR A 3 -0.60 -6.14 -39.25
C THR A 3 0.72 -5.83 -38.54
N PHE A 4 0.87 -6.27 -37.28
CA PHE A 4 1.98 -5.93 -36.38
C PHE A 4 2.09 -4.41 -36.10
N THR A 5 0.93 -3.76 -36.06
CA THR A 5 0.74 -2.33 -35.71
C THR A 5 -0.28 -2.12 -34.59
N GLU A 6 -0.91 -3.20 -34.11
CA GLU A 6 -1.96 -3.22 -33.08
C GLU A 6 -1.43 -2.85 -31.68
N TRP A 7 -0.11 -2.82 -31.52
CA TRP A 7 0.62 -2.40 -30.32
C TRP A 7 1.02 -0.92 -30.31
N GLU A 8 0.63 -0.15 -31.34
CA GLU A 8 0.69 1.31 -31.36
C GLU A 8 -0.65 1.94 -31.85
N GLU A 9 -1.78 1.34 -31.49
CA GLU A 9 -3.15 1.74 -31.88
C GLU A 9 -4.14 1.56 -30.70
N PRO A 10 -4.37 2.62 -29.89
CA PRO A 10 -5.18 2.58 -28.66
C PRO A 10 -6.61 2.07 -28.82
N ARG A 11 -7.15 2.09 -30.04
CA ARG A 11 -8.49 1.56 -30.34
C ARG A 11 -8.53 0.03 -30.53
N VAL A 12 -7.38 -0.67 -30.44
CA VAL A 12 -7.24 -2.11 -30.70
C VAL A 12 -6.53 -2.81 -29.52
N PHE A 13 -6.95 -2.51 -28.29
CA PHE A 13 -6.48 -3.16 -27.05
C PHE A 13 -6.82 -4.67 -26.93
N GLY A 14 -7.50 -5.26 -27.93
CA GLY A 14 -7.71 -6.69 -28.02
C GLY A 14 -8.38 -7.14 -29.33
N ILE A 15 -8.08 -8.37 -29.76
CA ILE A 15 -8.68 -9.04 -30.92
C ILE A 15 -9.07 -10.46 -30.51
N ASN A 16 -10.32 -10.85 -30.73
CA ASN A 16 -10.88 -12.18 -30.41
C ASN A 16 -10.78 -12.64 -28.94
N LYS A 17 -10.35 -11.75 -28.03
CA LYS A 17 -10.43 -11.91 -26.57
C LYS A 17 -11.89 -12.17 -26.17
N GLU A 18 -12.17 -13.27 -25.47
CA GLU A 18 -13.52 -13.54 -24.96
C GLU A 18 -13.91 -12.52 -23.86
N PRO A 19 -15.20 -12.18 -23.69
CA PRO A 19 -15.62 -11.18 -22.72
C PRO A 19 -15.38 -11.64 -21.28
N ALA A 20 -14.91 -10.72 -20.43
CA ALA A 20 -14.63 -11.00 -19.02
C ALA A 20 -15.84 -11.54 -18.26
N HIS A 21 -15.58 -12.42 -17.30
CA HIS A 21 -16.52 -13.03 -16.37
C HIS A 21 -15.84 -13.19 -15.02
N ALA A 22 -16.62 -13.53 -13.99
CA ALA A 22 -16.08 -13.78 -12.67
C ALA A 22 -15.10 -14.97 -12.68
N THR A 23 -14.11 -14.97 -11.78
CA THR A 23 -13.26 -16.15 -11.57
C THR A 23 -14.15 -17.36 -11.24
N LEU A 24 -14.03 -18.40 -12.08
CA LEU A 24 -14.81 -19.63 -12.02
C LEU A 24 -14.03 -20.81 -12.61
N PHE A 25 -14.38 -22.01 -12.16
CA PHE A 25 -13.86 -23.25 -12.72
C PHE A 25 -14.98 -24.28 -12.81
N GLY A 26 -15.32 -24.70 -14.02
CA GLY A 26 -16.42 -25.65 -14.29
C GLY A 26 -15.99 -27.11 -14.12
N ALA A 27 -15.86 -27.56 -12.88
CA ALA A 27 -15.40 -28.91 -12.54
C ALA A 27 -16.39 -29.99 -13.02
N GLU A 28 -15.88 -31.20 -13.25
CA GLU A 28 -16.62 -32.38 -13.69
C GLU A 28 -17.47 -33.05 -12.59
N SER A 29 -17.25 -32.70 -11.31
CA SER A 29 -17.97 -33.29 -10.18
C SER A 29 -17.95 -32.39 -8.94
N ARG A 30 -18.87 -32.66 -8.00
CA ARG A 30 -18.87 -32.03 -6.67
C ARG A 30 -17.53 -32.19 -5.95
N ALA A 31 -16.95 -33.40 -5.98
CA ALA A 31 -15.71 -33.70 -5.27
C ALA A 31 -14.54 -32.83 -5.75
N VAL A 32 -14.38 -32.69 -7.07
CA VAL A 32 -13.34 -31.82 -7.66
C VAL A 32 -13.65 -30.35 -7.43
N ALA A 33 -14.92 -29.94 -7.52
CA ALA A 33 -15.33 -28.56 -7.21
C ALA A 33 -15.00 -28.14 -5.78
N LEU A 34 -15.01 -29.08 -4.82
CA LEU A 34 -14.67 -28.87 -3.42
C LEU A 34 -13.18 -29.10 -3.12
N SER A 35 -12.48 -30.01 -3.81
CA SER A 35 -11.05 -30.28 -3.54
C SER A 35 -10.12 -29.19 -4.08
N GLY A 36 -10.41 -28.65 -5.27
CA GLY A 36 -9.63 -27.60 -5.92
C GLY A 36 -9.45 -27.83 -7.43
N ARG A 37 -8.95 -26.82 -8.17
CA ARG A 37 -8.77 -26.94 -9.63
C ARG A 37 -7.68 -27.93 -10.06
N GLY A 38 -6.77 -28.30 -9.14
CA GLY A 38 -5.58 -29.10 -9.44
C GLY A 38 -5.85 -30.55 -9.85
N ASP A 39 -6.89 -31.18 -9.30
CA ASP A 39 -7.23 -32.59 -9.56
C ASP A 39 -8.11 -32.79 -10.81
N SER A 40 -8.55 -31.71 -11.47
CA SER A 40 -9.55 -31.77 -12.54
C SER A 40 -8.98 -32.26 -13.86
N ALA A 41 -9.64 -33.26 -14.47
CA ALA A 41 -9.38 -33.71 -15.84
C ALA A 41 -9.78 -32.67 -16.91
N ARG A 42 -10.29 -31.49 -16.50
CA ARG A 42 -10.61 -30.34 -17.36
C ARG A 42 -9.55 -29.25 -17.34
N LEU A 43 -8.50 -29.37 -16.52
CA LEU A 43 -7.38 -28.42 -16.48
C LEU A 43 -6.13 -29.05 -17.10
N LEU A 44 -5.47 -28.32 -18.00
CA LEU A 44 -4.13 -28.64 -18.48
C LEU A 44 -3.24 -27.41 -18.28
N SER A 45 -2.41 -27.45 -17.24
CA SER A 45 -1.47 -26.36 -16.96
C SER A 45 -0.44 -26.24 -18.09
N LEU A 46 -0.17 -24.99 -18.49
CA LEU A 46 0.89 -24.62 -19.42
C LEU A 46 2.09 -23.98 -18.70
N ASN A 47 2.10 -23.94 -17.35
CA ASN A 47 3.23 -23.45 -16.56
C ASN A 47 4.49 -24.34 -16.71
N GLY A 48 5.60 -23.93 -16.08
CA GLY A 48 6.93 -24.51 -16.27
C GLY A 48 7.54 -24.11 -17.60
N GLU A 49 8.56 -24.83 -18.06
CA GLU A 49 9.37 -24.43 -19.23
C GLU A 49 8.55 -24.22 -20.52
N TRP A 50 8.88 -23.14 -21.24
CA TRP A 50 8.55 -22.90 -22.65
C TRP A 50 9.85 -22.75 -23.45
N ALA A 51 9.86 -23.13 -24.73
CA ALA A 51 10.97 -22.76 -25.61
C ALA A 51 10.89 -21.24 -25.88
N PHE A 52 12.03 -20.54 -25.76
CA PHE A 52 12.06 -19.08 -25.70
C PHE A 52 13.14 -18.46 -26.58
N SER A 53 12.77 -17.39 -27.28
CA SER A 53 13.69 -16.53 -28.03
C SER A 53 13.38 -15.06 -27.70
N TRP A 54 14.39 -14.34 -27.22
CA TRP A 54 14.31 -12.92 -26.88
C TRP A 54 15.02 -12.09 -27.96
N ALA A 55 14.38 -11.00 -28.38
CA ALA A 55 14.94 -10.00 -29.28
C ALA A 55 14.97 -8.62 -28.62
N GLU A 56 16.08 -7.89 -28.78
CA GLU A 56 16.26 -6.53 -28.25
C GLU A 56 15.28 -5.52 -28.87
N ARG A 57 14.84 -5.79 -30.10
CA ARG A 57 13.98 -4.91 -30.90
C ARG A 57 12.88 -5.74 -31.55
N PHE A 58 11.66 -5.23 -31.57
CA PHE A 58 10.50 -5.86 -32.22
C PHE A 58 10.75 -6.24 -33.70
N ALA A 59 11.63 -5.53 -34.40
CA ALA A 59 12.03 -5.81 -35.79
C ALA A 59 12.91 -7.07 -35.96
N ASP A 60 13.61 -7.51 -34.91
CA ASP A 60 14.54 -8.67 -34.93
C ASP A 60 13.88 -9.97 -34.42
N ARG A 61 12.58 -9.94 -34.12
CA ARG A 61 11.82 -11.11 -33.65
C ARG A 61 11.90 -12.29 -34.64
N PRO A 62 11.87 -13.55 -34.16
CA PRO A 62 11.80 -14.70 -35.05
C PRO A 62 10.48 -14.69 -35.85
N MET A 63 10.58 -14.90 -37.16
CA MET A 63 9.43 -14.95 -38.08
C MET A 63 9.12 -16.41 -38.45
N GLY A 64 7.84 -16.79 -38.45
CA GLY A 64 7.40 -18.16 -38.76
C GLY A 64 7.55 -19.14 -37.60
N PHE A 65 7.82 -18.66 -36.37
CA PHE A 65 7.91 -19.49 -35.16
C PHE A 65 6.55 -20.07 -34.73
N GLU A 66 5.47 -19.42 -35.17
CA GLU A 66 4.08 -19.82 -35.01
C GLU A 66 3.74 -21.13 -35.75
N GLU A 67 4.49 -21.47 -36.80
CA GLU A 67 4.23 -22.64 -37.64
C GLU A 67 4.51 -23.96 -36.89
N PRO A 68 3.68 -25.01 -37.04
CA PRO A 68 3.91 -26.30 -36.37
C PRO A 68 5.26 -26.92 -36.70
N GLY A 69 5.72 -26.77 -37.95
CA GLY A 69 7.00 -27.30 -38.45
C GLY A 69 8.25 -26.48 -38.13
N PHE A 70 8.14 -25.40 -37.34
CA PHE A 70 9.30 -24.57 -37.00
C PHE A 70 10.28 -25.29 -36.05
N ASP A 71 11.56 -25.29 -36.40
CA ASP A 71 12.65 -25.86 -35.61
C ASP A 71 13.15 -24.86 -34.55
N ALA A 72 12.66 -25.03 -33.33
CA ALA A 72 13.09 -24.28 -32.15
C ALA A 72 14.22 -25.00 -31.36
N SER A 73 14.89 -26.02 -31.91
CA SER A 73 15.91 -26.79 -31.17
C SER A 73 17.17 -25.99 -30.78
N ALA A 74 17.38 -24.83 -31.40
CA ALA A 74 18.44 -23.88 -31.07
C ALA A 74 18.01 -22.77 -30.08
N TRP A 75 16.76 -22.79 -29.60
CA TRP A 75 16.25 -21.81 -28.63
C TRP A 75 16.63 -22.19 -27.19
N GLY A 76 16.60 -21.22 -26.28
CA GLY A 76 16.65 -21.48 -24.85
C GLY A 76 15.29 -21.94 -24.31
N SER A 77 15.19 -22.08 -22.99
CA SER A 77 13.90 -22.15 -22.31
C SER A 77 13.76 -21.03 -21.27
N ILE A 78 12.51 -20.74 -20.93
CA ILE A 78 12.16 -19.85 -19.82
C ILE A 78 11.04 -20.51 -19.00
N PRO A 79 11.05 -20.43 -17.66
CA PRO A 79 9.90 -20.80 -16.86
C PRO A 79 8.72 -19.85 -17.12
N VAL A 80 7.50 -20.36 -17.00
CA VAL A 80 6.26 -19.57 -16.96
C VAL A 80 5.45 -19.96 -15.72
N PRO A 81 4.99 -19.01 -14.91
CA PRO A 81 5.23 -17.56 -15.00
C PRO A 81 6.66 -17.12 -14.62
N ALA A 82 7.14 -16.04 -15.23
CA ALA A 82 8.39 -15.34 -14.91
C ALA A 82 8.44 -13.93 -15.55
N ASN A 83 9.18 -13.02 -14.92
CA ASN A 83 9.70 -11.82 -15.59
C ASN A 83 11.02 -12.14 -16.31
N TRP A 84 11.17 -11.78 -17.58
CA TRP A 84 12.34 -12.20 -18.37
C TRP A 84 13.64 -11.49 -17.95
N GLU A 85 13.54 -10.30 -17.36
CA GLU A 85 14.69 -9.54 -16.84
C GLU A 85 15.41 -10.32 -15.74
N LEU A 86 14.63 -10.96 -14.86
CA LEU A 86 15.12 -11.77 -13.75
C LEU A 86 15.53 -13.19 -14.19
N CYS A 87 15.19 -13.56 -15.42
CA CYS A 87 15.74 -14.73 -16.13
C CYS A 87 16.99 -14.39 -16.98
N GLY A 88 17.52 -13.16 -16.90
CA GLY A 88 18.76 -12.75 -17.59
C GLY A 88 18.57 -12.25 -19.03
N HIS A 89 17.35 -11.83 -19.41
CA HIS A 89 17.05 -11.26 -20.72
C HIS A 89 16.69 -9.77 -20.61
N GLY A 90 17.47 -8.89 -21.24
CA GLY A 90 17.31 -7.44 -21.04
C GLY A 90 17.86 -6.99 -19.68
N PHE A 91 17.21 -5.99 -19.07
CA PHE A 91 17.52 -5.48 -17.73
C PHE A 91 16.29 -4.79 -17.15
N PRO A 92 16.06 -4.85 -15.82
CA PRO A 92 14.94 -4.17 -15.18
C PRO A 92 15.18 -2.66 -15.13
N ILE A 93 14.11 -1.87 -15.23
CA ILE A 93 14.17 -0.40 -15.17
C ILE A 93 13.17 0.08 -14.13
N TYR A 94 13.52 1.06 -13.30
CA TYR A 94 12.59 1.66 -12.34
C TYR A 94 12.50 3.16 -12.58
N THR A 95 11.29 3.70 -12.71
CA THR A 95 11.01 5.15 -12.73
C THR A 95 9.72 5.40 -11.98
N ASN A 96 9.58 6.59 -11.42
CA ASN A 96 8.32 7.06 -10.83
C ASN A 96 7.46 7.74 -11.91
N VAL A 97 7.68 9.03 -12.20
CA VAL A 97 6.79 9.84 -13.06
C VAL A 97 7.19 9.88 -14.54
N GLU A 98 8.47 9.75 -14.89
CA GLU A 98 8.87 9.87 -16.30
C GLU A 98 8.93 8.51 -17.01
N TYR A 99 7.94 8.22 -17.86
CA TYR A 99 7.96 7.15 -18.86
C TYR A 99 9.36 6.86 -19.40
N ILE A 100 9.69 5.58 -19.51
CA ILE A 100 10.96 5.09 -20.09
C ILE A 100 11.05 5.29 -21.62
N PHE A 101 9.98 5.75 -22.27
CA PHE A 101 9.91 6.13 -23.68
C PHE A 101 9.55 7.62 -23.87
N GLU A 102 9.74 8.15 -25.08
CA GLU A 102 9.39 9.54 -25.42
C GLU A 102 7.89 9.81 -25.24
N HIS A 103 7.53 10.93 -24.60
CA HIS A 103 6.14 11.32 -24.31
C HIS A 103 5.41 11.75 -25.60
N ASN A 104 5.03 10.78 -26.43
CA ASN A 104 4.44 10.99 -27.75
C ASN A 104 3.43 9.86 -28.09
N PRO A 105 2.33 9.71 -27.32
CA PRO A 105 1.38 8.62 -27.52
C PRO A 105 0.74 8.67 -28.92
N PRO A 106 0.46 7.52 -29.56
CA PRO A 106 0.64 6.16 -29.04
C PRO A 106 2.02 5.54 -29.29
N LYS A 107 3.04 6.35 -29.65
CA LYS A 107 4.31 5.82 -30.15
C LYS A 107 5.29 5.45 -29.04
N ILE A 108 5.93 4.30 -29.21
CA ILE A 108 6.87 3.73 -28.24
C ILE A 108 8.28 3.85 -28.80
N LYS A 109 9.12 4.60 -28.09
CA LYS A 109 10.49 4.93 -28.49
C LYS A 109 11.35 5.19 -27.25
N TYR A 110 12.21 4.25 -26.90
CA TYR A 110 12.96 4.26 -25.65
C TYR A 110 13.85 5.51 -25.50
N LYS A 111 13.83 6.15 -24.32
CA LYS A 111 14.57 7.40 -24.07
C LYS A 111 16.02 7.19 -23.62
N GLY A 112 16.36 5.98 -23.15
CA GLY A 112 17.69 5.67 -22.61
C GLY A 112 18.77 5.63 -23.70
N ALA A 113 19.99 6.02 -23.32
CA ALA A 113 21.09 6.22 -24.28
C ALA A 113 21.65 4.91 -24.90
N THR A 114 21.36 3.77 -24.27
CA THR A 114 21.75 2.41 -24.69
C THR A 114 20.63 1.45 -24.24
N PRO A 115 20.16 0.50 -25.07
CA PRO A 115 20.58 0.21 -26.44
C PRO A 115 20.25 1.30 -27.49
N GLY A 116 19.22 2.11 -27.23
CA GLY A 116 18.83 3.25 -28.07
C GLY A 116 17.34 3.26 -28.43
N PRO A 117 16.88 4.18 -29.31
CA PRO A 117 15.46 4.47 -29.50
C PRO A 117 14.62 3.31 -30.06
N GLU A 118 15.24 2.38 -30.78
CA GLU A 118 14.59 1.19 -31.34
C GLU A 118 14.45 0.03 -30.33
N TYR A 119 14.91 0.23 -29.08
CA TYR A 119 14.76 -0.74 -27.99
C TYR A 119 13.28 -0.88 -27.62
N ASN A 120 12.73 -2.06 -27.90
CA ASN A 120 11.46 -2.53 -27.37
C ASN A 120 11.57 -4.06 -27.34
N PRO A 121 11.99 -4.63 -26.20
CA PRO A 121 12.21 -6.07 -26.08
C PRO A 121 11.00 -6.89 -26.50
N THR A 122 11.24 -8.05 -27.11
CA THR A 122 10.17 -8.90 -27.63
C THR A 122 10.52 -10.36 -27.35
N GLY A 123 9.64 -11.04 -26.60
CA GLY A 123 9.77 -12.45 -26.25
C GLY A 123 8.87 -13.32 -27.09
N ALA A 124 9.45 -14.23 -27.88
CA ALA A 124 8.74 -15.28 -28.58
C ALA A 124 8.75 -16.56 -27.73
N TYR A 125 7.57 -16.98 -27.26
CA TYR A 125 7.36 -18.19 -26.48
C TYR A 125 6.72 -19.27 -27.36
N ARG A 126 7.20 -20.51 -27.28
CA ARG A 126 6.64 -21.65 -28.02
C ARG A 126 6.55 -22.90 -27.15
N LYS A 127 5.40 -23.56 -27.13
CA LYS A 127 5.20 -24.82 -26.38
C LYS A 127 4.36 -25.78 -27.20
N SER A 128 4.76 -27.05 -27.21
CA SER A 128 4.06 -28.13 -27.88
C SER A 128 3.46 -29.04 -26.81
N VAL A 129 2.14 -29.19 -26.81
CA VAL A 129 1.39 -29.95 -25.79
C VAL A 129 0.46 -30.95 -26.43
N LEU A 130 0.42 -32.17 -25.89
CA LEU A 130 -0.63 -33.12 -26.24
C LEU A 130 -1.91 -32.74 -25.49
N VAL A 131 -2.87 -32.17 -26.19
CA VAL A 131 -4.18 -31.81 -25.61
C VAL A 131 -5.04 -33.07 -25.55
N PRO A 132 -5.54 -33.49 -24.37
CA PRO A 132 -6.24 -34.77 -24.22
C PRO A 132 -7.70 -34.72 -24.67
N TRP A 133 -8.22 -33.54 -25.03
CA TRP A 133 -9.61 -33.32 -25.41
C TRP A 133 -9.75 -32.92 -26.89
N THR A 134 -10.94 -33.08 -27.44
CA THR A 134 -11.29 -32.75 -28.82
C THR A 134 -12.48 -31.78 -28.87
N ALA A 135 -12.73 -31.20 -30.04
CA ALA A 135 -13.93 -30.40 -30.31
C ALA A 135 -15.27 -31.19 -30.19
N ALA A 136 -15.22 -32.51 -29.99
CA ALA A 136 -16.41 -33.30 -29.65
C ALA A 136 -16.76 -33.20 -28.16
N ASP A 137 -15.75 -33.16 -27.28
CA ASP A 137 -15.92 -33.24 -25.82
C ASP A 137 -16.46 -31.94 -25.22
N GLY A 138 -16.09 -30.80 -25.80
CA GLY A 138 -16.52 -29.49 -25.32
C GLY A 138 -15.82 -28.35 -26.06
N ALA A 139 -15.84 -27.17 -25.45
CA ALA A 139 -15.01 -26.05 -25.85
C ALA A 139 -13.71 -26.04 -25.04
N VAL A 140 -12.58 -25.75 -25.68
CA VAL A 140 -11.28 -25.62 -25.03
C VAL A 140 -10.85 -24.16 -25.09
N ILE A 141 -10.71 -23.56 -23.91
CA ILE A 141 -10.31 -22.16 -23.75
C ILE A 141 -8.83 -22.12 -23.37
N LEU A 142 -8.06 -21.25 -24.04
CA LEU A 142 -6.71 -20.87 -23.65
C LEU A 142 -6.79 -19.65 -22.73
N HIS A 143 -6.31 -19.80 -21.50
CA HIS A 143 -6.21 -18.74 -20.50
C HIS A 143 -4.76 -18.30 -20.33
N LEU A 144 -4.52 -16.99 -20.45
CA LEU A 144 -3.27 -16.31 -20.14
C LEU A 144 -3.51 -15.35 -18.96
N GLY A 145 -3.03 -15.68 -17.76
CA GLY A 145 -3.46 -15.00 -16.53
C GLY A 145 -2.99 -13.55 -16.36
N ALA A 146 -1.80 -13.22 -16.86
CA ALA A 146 -1.24 -11.87 -16.95
C ALA A 146 -0.01 -11.88 -17.88
N VAL A 147 0.09 -10.90 -18.78
CA VAL A 147 1.20 -10.80 -19.75
C VAL A 147 1.59 -9.34 -19.98
N THR A 148 2.80 -8.95 -19.60
CA THR A 148 3.25 -7.56 -19.71
C THR A 148 3.99 -7.28 -21.03
N SER A 149 3.59 -6.31 -21.86
CA SER A 149 2.37 -5.47 -21.80
C SER A 149 1.35 -5.77 -22.90
N ALA A 150 1.77 -6.47 -23.97
CA ALA A 150 0.90 -6.91 -25.04
C ALA A 150 1.30 -8.29 -25.57
N VAL A 151 0.32 -9.09 -25.99
CA VAL A 151 0.54 -10.44 -26.51
C VAL A 151 -0.25 -10.72 -27.80
N TYR A 152 0.43 -11.26 -28.81
CA TYR A 152 -0.18 -11.91 -29.97
C TYR A 152 -0.19 -13.43 -29.78
N VAL A 153 -1.27 -14.09 -30.19
CA VAL A 153 -1.52 -15.52 -29.91
C VAL A 153 -1.75 -16.29 -31.21
N TRP A 154 -1.07 -17.44 -31.36
CA TRP A 154 -1.29 -18.43 -32.41
C TRP A 154 -1.44 -19.83 -31.83
N VAL A 155 -2.26 -20.64 -32.49
CA VAL A 155 -2.37 -22.08 -32.25
C VAL A 155 -2.28 -22.81 -33.59
N ASN A 156 -1.34 -23.75 -33.70
CA ASN A 156 -1.05 -24.51 -34.92
C ASN A 156 -0.90 -23.62 -36.17
N GLY A 157 -0.04 -22.60 -36.11
CA GLY A 157 0.16 -21.59 -37.18
C GLY A 157 -0.99 -20.60 -37.38
N THR A 158 -2.19 -20.88 -36.85
CA THR A 158 -3.36 -20.04 -37.05
C THR A 158 -3.39 -18.88 -36.03
N PRO A 159 -3.47 -17.61 -36.47
CA PRO A 159 -3.59 -16.48 -35.55
C PRO A 159 -4.94 -16.50 -34.83
N VAL A 160 -4.90 -16.53 -33.50
CA VAL A 160 -6.06 -16.62 -32.61
C VAL A 160 -6.56 -15.24 -32.23
N GLY A 161 -5.68 -14.41 -31.66
CA GLY A 161 -6.06 -13.12 -31.08
C GLY A 161 -4.90 -12.29 -30.55
N TYR A 162 -5.25 -11.15 -29.97
CA TYR A 162 -4.33 -10.15 -29.41
C TYR A 162 -4.93 -9.59 -28.10
N SER A 163 -4.09 -9.17 -27.15
CA SER A 163 -4.54 -8.44 -25.95
C SER A 163 -3.47 -7.49 -25.40
N GLN A 164 -3.93 -6.40 -24.81
CA GLN A 164 -3.21 -5.55 -23.86
C GLN A 164 -3.80 -5.71 -22.42
N ASP A 165 -3.31 -4.89 -21.50
CA ASP A 165 -3.47 -4.93 -20.02
C ASP A 165 -2.61 -6.02 -19.38
N SER A 166 -1.55 -5.59 -18.70
CA SER A 166 -0.57 -6.47 -18.07
C SER A 166 -1.04 -7.17 -16.79
N LYS A 167 -2.23 -6.82 -16.25
CA LYS A 167 -2.66 -7.19 -14.89
C LYS A 167 -3.99 -7.92 -14.83
N LEU A 168 -4.62 -8.21 -15.97
CA LEU A 168 -5.87 -8.96 -16.06
C LEU A 168 -5.81 -10.05 -17.15
N PRO A 169 -6.53 -11.18 -16.98
CA PRO A 169 -6.41 -12.30 -17.88
C PRO A 169 -6.89 -11.97 -19.31
N ALA A 170 -6.39 -12.75 -20.27
CA ALA A 170 -6.85 -12.80 -21.65
C ALA A 170 -7.21 -14.25 -22.01
N GLU A 171 -8.44 -14.47 -22.46
CA GLU A 171 -8.96 -15.79 -22.81
C GLU A 171 -9.38 -15.89 -24.28
N PHE A 172 -9.17 -17.07 -24.87
CA PHE A 172 -9.47 -17.33 -26.29
C PHE A 172 -10.04 -18.74 -26.49
N ASP A 173 -11.13 -18.87 -27.25
CA ASP A 173 -11.67 -20.16 -27.70
C ASP A 173 -10.77 -20.75 -28.80
N VAL A 174 -10.04 -21.81 -28.48
CA VAL A 174 -9.10 -22.50 -29.39
C VAL A 174 -9.65 -23.83 -29.93
N THR A 175 -10.91 -24.17 -29.60
CA THR A 175 -11.55 -25.47 -29.86
C THR A 175 -11.42 -25.94 -31.31
N ALA A 176 -11.60 -25.03 -32.26
CA ALA A 176 -11.60 -25.32 -33.69
C ALA A 176 -10.19 -25.50 -34.31
N LEU A 177 -9.13 -25.29 -33.52
CA LEU A 177 -7.72 -25.34 -33.96
C LEU A 177 -6.95 -26.53 -33.41
N LEU A 178 -7.57 -27.33 -32.53
CA LEU A 178 -6.98 -28.53 -31.95
C LEU A 178 -6.94 -29.69 -32.96
N LEU A 179 -5.85 -30.46 -32.93
CA LEU A 179 -5.65 -31.63 -33.79
C LEU A 179 -5.66 -32.91 -32.93
N PRO A 180 -6.75 -33.71 -32.93
CA PRO A 180 -6.88 -34.87 -32.04
C PRO A 180 -5.76 -35.90 -32.21
N GLY A 181 -5.02 -36.16 -31.12
CA GLY A 181 -3.91 -37.12 -31.11
C GLY A 181 -2.56 -36.58 -31.60
N GLU A 182 -2.51 -35.34 -32.07
CA GLU A 182 -1.27 -34.66 -32.46
C GLU A 182 -0.89 -33.58 -31.43
N PRO A 183 0.42 -33.29 -31.21
CA PRO A 183 0.83 -32.19 -30.35
C PRO A 183 0.38 -30.84 -30.91
N THR A 184 -0.41 -30.11 -30.12
CA THR A 184 -0.83 -28.74 -30.44
C THR A 184 0.30 -27.77 -30.08
N VAL A 185 0.72 -26.97 -31.07
CA VAL A 185 1.71 -25.91 -30.89
C VAL A 185 1.00 -24.62 -30.52
N ILE A 186 1.29 -24.11 -29.33
CA ILE A 186 0.90 -22.78 -28.87
C ILE A 186 2.13 -21.87 -29.01
N ALA A 187 1.94 -20.74 -29.69
CA ALA A 187 2.98 -19.74 -29.88
C ALA A 187 2.47 -18.34 -29.48
N LEU A 188 3.28 -17.62 -28.71
CA LEU A 188 2.96 -16.30 -28.18
C LEU A 188 4.10 -15.33 -28.54
N LEU A 189 3.75 -14.13 -29.01
CA LEU A 189 4.69 -13.03 -29.17
C LEU A 189 4.34 -11.93 -28.17
N VAL A 190 5.18 -11.75 -27.16
CA VAL A 190 5.02 -10.75 -26.10
C VAL A 190 5.90 -9.54 -26.42
N VAL A 191 5.30 -8.36 -26.43
CA VAL A 191 6.00 -7.07 -26.64
C VAL A 191 6.13 -6.37 -25.29
N CYS A 192 7.34 -5.88 -24.97
CA CYS A 192 7.64 -5.24 -23.69
C CYS A 192 6.72 -4.03 -23.45
N TRP A 193 6.68 -3.11 -24.42
CA TRP A 193 5.91 -1.86 -24.35
C TRP A 193 5.01 -1.67 -25.56
N CYS A 194 3.79 -1.19 -25.32
CA CYS A 194 2.76 -0.92 -26.31
C CYS A 194 2.05 0.40 -25.99
N ASP A 195 1.14 0.86 -26.85
CA ASP A 195 0.32 2.04 -26.55
C ASP A 195 -0.45 1.94 -25.21
N GLY A 196 -0.83 0.72 -24.79
CA GLY A 196 -1.40 0.42 -23.49
C GLY A 196 -0.46 0.69 -22.30
N SER A 197 0.86 0.67 -22.51
CA SER A 197 1.85 1.02 -21.47
C SER A 197 1.80 2.50 -21.08
N TYR A 198 1.14 3.36 -21.87
CA TYR A 198 0.83 4.72 -21.43
C TYR A 198 -0.24 4.78 -20.33
N LEU A 199 -0.93 3.66 -20.02
CA LEU A 199 -1.88 3.51 -18.90
C LEU A 199 -1.33 2.60 -17.79
N GLU A 200 -0.02 2.31 -17.80
CA GLU A 200 0.67 1.42 -16.84
C GLU A 200 1.94 2.11 -16.30
N ASP A 201 1.82 3.40 -16.01
CA ASP A 201 2.89 4.31 -15.56
C ASP A 201 3.00 4.36 -14.02
N GLN A 202 2.89 3.20 -13.37
CA GLN A 202 2.95 3.09 -11.90
C GLN A 202 4.38 3.28 -11.35
N ASP A 203 4.49 3.78 -10.11
CA ASP A 203 5.74 3.88 -9.33
C ASP A 203 6.30 2.50 -8.93
N MET A 204 6.83 1.77 -9.92
CA MET A 204 7.30 0.39 -9.80
C MET A 204 8.34 0.03 -10.85
N TRP A 205 8.86 -1.20 -10.80
CA TRP A 205 9.74 -1.72 -11.84
C TRP A 205 9.01 -2.00 -13.16
N TRP A 206 9.53 -1.48 -14.26
CA TRP A 206 9.21 -1.93 -15.61
C TRP A 206 9.86 -3.29 -15.85
N LEU A 207 9.06 -4.35 -15.70
CA LEU A 207 9.42 -5.75 -15.95
C LEU A 207 8.43 -6.39 -16.92
N ALA A 208 8.89 -7.26 -17.83
CA ALA A 208 8.06 -7.84 -18.87
C ALA A 208 8.06 -9.38 -18.88
N GLY A 209 7.15 -9.99 -19.64
CA GLY A 209 6.95 -11.44 -19.70
C GLY A 209 5.55 -11.91 -19.27
N ILE A 210 5.42 -13.19 -18.95
CA ILE A 210 4.14 -13.83 -18.56
C ILE A 210 4.18 -14.04 -17.04
N THR A 211 3.38 -13.30 -16.28
CA THR A 211 3.57 -13.14 -14.82
C THR A 211 2.59 -13.92 -13.94
N ARG A 212 1.52 -14.50 -14.50
CA ARG A 212 0.58 -15.39 -13.78
C ARG A 212 0.30 -16.67 -14.58
N ASP A 213 -0.47 -17.59 -13.98
CA ASP A 213 -0.73 -18.93 -14.51
C ASP A 213 -1.26 -18.91 -15.96
N CYS A 214 -0.76 -19.83 -16.80
CA CYS A 214 -1.31 -20.13 -18.12
C CYS A 214 -1.83 -21.57 -18.17
N TYR A 215 -2.98 -21.79 -18.79
CA TYR A 215 -3.58 -23.13 -18.91
C TYR A 215 -4.54 -23.25 -20.09
N LEU A 216 -4.84 -24.48 -20.49
CA LEU A 216 -6.05 -24.81 -21.23
C LEU A 216 -7.14 -25.32 -20.27
N GLN A 217 -8.39 -24.94 -20.51
CA GLN A 217 -9.55 -25.42 -19.77
C GLN A 217 -10.59 -26.04 -20.72
N LEU A 218 -11.06 -27.26 -20.43
CA LEU A 218 -12.23 -27.84 -21.09
C LEU A 218 -13.52 -27.37 -20.39
N ARG A 219 -14.46 -26.83 -21.17
CA ARG A 219 -15.82 -26.49 -20.73
C ARG A 219 -16.86 -27.29 -21.54
N PRO A 220 -17.96 -27.77 -20.92
CA PRO A 220 -19.04 -28.42 -21.64
C PRO A 220 -19.63 -27.52 -22.74
N ARG A 221 -20.26 -28.11 -23.76
CA ARG A 221 -20.84 -27.35 -24.90
C ARG A 221 -21.89 -26.32 -24.47
N VAL A 222 -22.64 -26.62 -23.40
CA VAL A 222 -23.49 -25.67 -22.67
C VAL A 222 -22.93 -25.53 -21.26
N HIS A 223 -22.58 -24.31 -20.87
CA HIS A 223 -21.92 -24.00 -19.60
C HIS A 223 -22.36 -22.64 -19.06
N VAL A 224 -22.07 -22.36 -17.79
CA VAL A 224 -22.15 -21.04 -17.18
C VAL A 224 -20.99 -20.19 -17.72
N ARG A 225 -21.25 -19.18 -18.56
CA ARG A 225 -20.22 -18.22 -18.98
C ARG A 225 -19.79 -17.37 -17.79
N ASP A 226 -20.75 -16.93 -16.98
CA ASP A 226 -20.53 -15.97 -15.91
C ASP A 226 -21.60 -16.10 -14.82
N TYR A 227 -21.29 -15.59 -13.63
CA TYR A 227 -22.19 -15.55 -12.48
C TYR A 227 -21.93 -14.32 -11.62
N ALA A 228 -22.99 -13.70 -11.12
CA ALA A 228 -22.93 -12.62 -10.14
C ALA A 228 -23.67 -13.06 -8.87
N VAL A 229 -22.95 -13.10 -7.75
CA VAL A 229 -23.49 -13.36 -6.42
C VAL A 229 -23.86 -12.03 -5.76
N ARG A 230 -25.00 -11.97 -5.08
CA ARG A 230 -25.33 -10.86 -4.17
C ARG A 230 -25.74 -11.40 -2.81
N ASP A 231 -24.87 -11.18 -1.83
CA ASP A 231 -25.15 -11.34 -0.42
C ASP A 231 -25.97 -10.17 0.12
N TYR A 232 -27.01 -10.43 0.90
CA TYR A 232 -27.64 -9.42 1.74
C TYR A 232 -28.38 -10.01 2.94
N ALA A 233 -28.31 -9.28 4.06
CA ALA A 233 -29.23 -9.45 5.17
C ALA A 233 -30.63 -8.93 4.77
N VAL A 234 -31.66 -9.76 4.82
CA VAL A 234 -33.03 -9.33 4.57
C VAL A 234 -33.57 -8.65 5.83
N ARG A 235 -34.02 -7.40 5.71
CA ARG A 235 -34.91 -6.80 6.70
C ARG A 235 -36.31 -7.39 6.55
N THR A 236 -36.64 -8.34 7.40
CA THR A 236 -37.96 -8.94 7.57
C THR A 236 -38.93 -7.92 8.19
N THR A 237 -39.47 -7.02 7.36
CA THR A 237 -40.51 -6.07 7.79
C THR A 237 -41.79 -6.81 8.22
N VAL A 238 -41.94 -7.01 9.53
CA VAL A 238 -43.16 -7.55 10.13
C VAL A 238 -44.33 -6.62 9.81
N THR A 239 -45.28 -7.12 9.01
CA THR A 239 -46.40 -6.36 8.44
C THR A 239 -47.50 -6.10 9.49
N GLY A 240 -47.26 -5.20 10.45
CA GLY A 240 -48.14 -5.05 11.62
C GLY A 240 -48.44 -3.67 12.20
N VAL A 241 -47.70 -2.58 11.89
CA VAL A 241 -47.84 -1.29 12.60
C VAL A 241 -47.93 -0.08 11.66
N PRO A 242 -48.93 0.83 11.81
CA PRO A 242 -49.03 2.05 11.03
C PRO A 242 -48.14 3.19 11.57
N PRO A 243 -47.56 4.05 10.71
CA PRO A 243 -46.57 5.04 11.14
C PRO A 243 -47.20 6.28 11.80
N ARG A 244 -46.70 6.64 12.99
CA ARG A 244 -46.81 8.00 13.55
C ARG A 244 -45.53 8.41 14.28
N GLU A 245 -45.19 9.68 14.07
CA GLU A 245 -44.26 10.52 14.85
C GLU A 245 -42.81 10.01 14.98
N MET A 246 -41.89 10.69 14.27
CA MET A 246 -40.46 10.42 14.29
C MET A 246 -39.70 11.33 15.27
N ALA A 247 -38.58 10.78 15.77
CA ALA A 247 -37.43 11.42 16.42
C ALA A 247 -37.57 11.72 17.94
N PRO A 248 -36.44 11.76 18.70
CA PRO A 248 -35.05 11.60 18.26
C PRO A 248 -34.25 10.47 18.96
N ARG A 249 -33.21 9.96 18.29
CA ARG A 249 -32.08 9.18 18.87
C ARG A 249 -32.47 8.00 19.77
N GLU A 250 -32.74 6.86 19.16
CA GLU A 250 -32.58 5.57 19.84
C GLU A 250 -31.50 4.74 19.16
N MET A 251 -30.69 4.06 19.97
CA MET A 251 -29.88 2.93 19.52
C MET A 251 -30.86 1.82 19.14
N VAL A 252 -30.87 1.43 17.87
CA VAL A 252 -31.48 0.16 17.49
C VAL A 252 -30.57 -0.93 18.04
N ALA A 253 -31.07 -1.70 19.03
CA ALA A 253 -30.57 -3.03 19.25
C ALA A 253 -31.10 -3.88 18.08
N ASP A 254 -30.20 -4.52 17.32
CA ASP A 254 -30.56 -5.33 16.14
C ASP A 254 -31.16 -6.70 16.54
N ASP A 255 -32.11 -6.71 17.47
CA ASP A 255 -32.89 -7.88 17.90
C ASP A 255 -34.09 -8.16 16.95
N GLU A 256 -33.90 -7.95 15.64
CA GLU A 256 -34.79 -8.45 14.58
C GLU A 256 -34.16 -9.72 13.95
N GLU A 257 -34.94 -10.80 13.76
CA GLU A 257 -34.43 -12.06 13.20
C GLU A 257 -33.84 -11.87 11.78
N CYS A 258 -32.51 -11.77 11.73
CA CYS A 258 -31.74 -11.44 10.52
C CYS A 258 -31.66 -12.64 9.55
N VAL A 259 -32.71 -12.86 8.76
CA VAL A 259 -32.71 -13.85 7.68
C VAL A 259 -31.77 -13.38 6.56
N GLY A 260 -30.66 -14.08 6.35
CA GLY A 260 -29.78 -13.84 5.21
C GLY A 260 -30.37 -14.36 3.89
N ALA A 261 -29.92 -13.84 2.76
CA ALA A 261 -30.14 -14.45 1.46
C ALA A 261 -28.91 -14.28 0.56
N VAL A 262 -28.65 -15.32 -0.24
CA VAL A 262 -27.69 -15.28 -1.35
C VAL A 262 -28.49 -15.32 -2.65
N GLU A 263 -28.48 -14.22 -3.40
CA GLU A 263 -28.91 -14.22 -4.80
C GLU A 263 -27.77 -14.68 -5.71
N VAL A 264 -28.13 -15.36 -6.79
CA VAL A 264 -27.21 -15.75 -7.86
C VAL A 264 -27.87 -15.46 -9.20
N ASP A 265 -27.30 -14.52 -9.97
CA ASP A 265 -27.60 -14.36 -11.39
C ASP A 265 -26.56 -15.16 -12.20
N LEU A 266 -26.99 -15.95 -13.17
CA LEU A 266 -26.14 -16.75 -14.06
C LEU A 266 -26.38 -16.38 -15.52
N GLU A 267 -25.31 -16.40 -16.31
CA GLU A 267 -25.36 -16.41 -17.77
C GLU A 267 -24.95 -17.80 -18.28
N LEU A 268 -25.88 -18.55 -18.89
CA LEU A 268 -25.56 -19.78 -19.62
C LEU A 268 -25.29 -19.48 -21.09
N ARG A 269 -24.37 -20.23 -21.70
CA ARG A 269 -23.92 -20.10 -23.10
C ARG A 269 -23.82 -21.47 -23.77
N GLU A 270 -24.28 -21.57 -25.01
CA GLU A 270 -24.00 -22.69 -25.93
C GLU A 270 -22.91 -22.30 -26.94
N ILE A 271 -21.88 -23.14 -27.10
CA ILE A 271 -20.86 -22.98 -28.15
C ILE A 271 -21.16 -23.92 -29.34
N ALA A 272 -21.33 -23.31 -30.52
CA ALA A 272 -21.65 -24.02 -31.75
C ALA A 272 -20.39 -24.60 -32.41
N VAL A 273 -20.22 -25.92 -32.34
CA VAL A 273 -19.09 -26.64 -32.96
C VAL A 273 -19.15 -26.52 -34.49
N ALA A 274 -18.01 -26.18 -35.12
CA ALA A 274 -17.89 -25.97 -36.55
C ALA A 274 -17.89 -27.29 -37.37
N GLY A 275 -19.03 -27.98 -37.43
CA GLY A 275 -19.20 -29.24 -38.17
C GLY A 275 -20.47 -29.38 -39.00
N ALA A 276 -21.49 -28.54 -38.80
CA ALA A 276 -22.79 -28.68 -39.47
C ALA A 276 -23.26 -27.39 -40.18
N LEU A 277 -22.97 -27.27 -41.48
CA LEU A 277 -23.62 -26.27 -42.34
C LEU A 277 -25.08 -26.66 -42.58
N GLY A 278 -25.97 -26.22 -41.67
CA GLY A 278 -27.43 -26.28 -41.86
C GLY A 278 -28.25 -26.85 -40.70
N ALA A 279 -27.62 -27.36 -39.64
CA ALA A 279 -28.35 -27.86 -38.46
C ALA A 279 -28.66 -26.74 -37.48
N VAL A 280 -29.94 -26.46 -37.25
CA VAL A 280 -30.44 -25.48 -36.28
C VAL A 280 -30.82 -26.20 -34.99
N VAL A 281 -29.99 -26.01 -33.95
CA VAL A 281 -30.37 -25.99 -32.51
C VAL A 281 -30.76 -27.31 -31.84
N GLY A 282 -30.24 -27.54 -30.62
CA GLY A 282 -30.88 -28.32 -29.56
C GLY A 282 -31.08 -29.84 -29.78
N ALA A 283 -30.70 -30.38 -30.93
CA ALA A 283 -30.97 -31.76 -31.31
C ALA A 283 -30.08 -32.81 -30.60
N GLY A 284 -30.23 -32.95 -29.28
CA GLY A 284 -29.62 -34.05 -28.52
C GLY A 284 -29.54 -33.86 -27.01
N LEU A 285 -29.54 -32.63 -26.49
CA LEU A 285 -29.44 -32.36 -25.06
C LEU A 285 -30.80 -32.49 -24.36
N GLY A 286 -30.80 -33.03 -23.14
CA GLY A 286 -31.97 -33.08 -22.27
C GLY A 286 -32.40 -31.69 -21.75
N PRO A 287 -33.55 -31.59 -21.05
CA PRO A 287 -33.98 -30.33 -20.44
C PRO A 287 -32.92 -29.83 -19.46
N LEU A 288 -32.52 -28.57 -19.58
CA LEU A 288 -31.46 -28.00 -18.73
C LEU A 288 -32.00 -27.69 -17.34
N ARG A 289 -31.20 -28.02 -16.32
CA ARG A 289 -31.49 -27.73 -14.92
C ARG A 289 -30.26 -27.16 -14.24
N VAL A 290 -30.42 -26.02 -13.57
CA VAL A 290 -29.43 -25.52 -12.60
C VAL A 290 -29.88 -25.93 -11.21
N GLU A 291 -28.99 -26.53 -10.44
CA GLU A 291 -29.17 -26.72 -8.99
C GLU A 291 -28.17 -25.84 -8.25
N LEU A 292 -28.66 -25.08 -7.27
CA LEU A 292 -27.87 -24.18 -6.45
C LEU A 292 -27.90 -24.70 -5.01
N GLU A 293 -26.75 -24.75 -4.35
CA GLU A 293 -26.64 -25.16 -2.95
C GLU A 293 -25.79 -24.18 -2.14
N LEU A 294 -26.24 -23.82 -0.94
CA LEU A 294 -25.44 -23.10 0.04
C LEU A 294 -25.05 -24.04 1.17
N LEU A 295 -23.75 -24.23 1.38
CA LEU A 295 -23.18 -25.03 2.45
C LEU A 295 -22.67 -24.14 3.58
N GLY A 296 -22.85 -24.58 4.83
CA GLY A 296 -22.18 -24.01 6.00
C GLY A 296 -20.69 -24.37 6.06
N ASP A 297 -19.97 -23.70 6.96
CA ASP A 297 -18.56 -23.99 7.30
C ASP A 297 -18.48 -25.12 8.36
N ASP A 298 -18.08 -26.33 7.95
CA ASP A 298 -17.92 -27.51 8.83
C ASP A 298 -16.99 -27.28 10.04
N SER A 299 -16.14 -26.25 10.02
CA SER A 299 -15.31 -25.91 11.18
C SER A 299 -16.10 -25.31 12.35
N SER A 300 -17.39 -24.98 12.19
CA SER A 300 -18.31 -24.78 13.32
C SER A 300 -18.75 -26.13 13.91
N GLY A 301 -17.84 -26.74 14.68
CA GLY A 301 -18.04 -28.02 15.36
C GLY A 301 -19.01 -27.98 16.54
N ASP A 302 -20.12 -27.25 16.44
CA ASP A 302 -21.22 -27.28 17.40
C ASP A 302 -22.58 -27.33 16.68
N SER A 303 -23.38 -28.33 17.05
CA SER A 303 -24.78 -28.48 16.62
C SER A 303 -25.75 -28.41 17.81
N SER A 304 -25.24 -28.06 18.99
CA SER A 304 -26.02 -27.65 20.14
C SER A 304 -26.18 -26.13 20.15
N GLY A 305 -27.33 -25.65 20.59
CA GLY A 305 -27.60 -24.22 20.72
C GLY A 305 -27.04 -23.61 22.00
N ASP A 306 -25.81 -23.98 22.40
CA ASP A 306 -25.17 -23.42 23.58
C ASP A 306 -24.36 -22.15 23.24
N SER A 307 -24.25 -21.25 24.21
CA SER A 307 -23.65 -19.92 24.11
C SER A 307 -22.11 -19.91 24.14
N SER A 308 -21.47 -21.08 24.01
CA SER A 308 -20.04 -21.33 24.18
C SER A 308 -19.24 -21.44 22.87
N ALA A 309 -19.79 -20.99 21.75
CA ALA A 309 -19.06 -20.94 20.49
C ALA A 309 -17.75 -20.12 20.64
N PRO A 310 -16.60 -20.60 20.10
CA PRO A 310 -15.33 -19.89 20.20
C PRO A 310 -15.41 -18.50 19.54
N SER A 311 -14.67 -17.55 20.09
CA SER A 311 -14.65 -16.17 19.59
C SER A 311 -14.16 -16.12 18.13
N PRO A 312 -14.61 -15.15 17.31
CA PRO A 312 -14.01 -14.88 16.01
C PRO A 312 -12.48 -14.69 16.05
N LEU A 313 -11.95 -14.21 17.20
CA LEU A 313 -10.51 -14.04 17.41
C LEU A 313 -9.76 -15.34 17.76
N ASP A 314 -10.45 -16.44 18.08
CA ASP A 314 -9.85 -17.70 18.54
C ASP A 314 -9.39 -18.61 17.39
N ARG A 315 -9.86 -18.37 16.15
CA ARG A 315 -9.32 -19.05 14.96
C ARG A 315 -7.86 -18.61 14.75
N PRO A 316 -6.87 -19.53 14.70
CA PRO A 316 -5.48 -19.16 14.44
C PRO A 316 -5.31 -18.51 13.06
N ILE A 317 -4.49 -17.45 13.00
CA ILE A 317 -4.10 -16.78 11.75
C ILE A 317 -3.33 -17.74 10.80
N SER A 318 -2.85 -18.87 11.30
CA SER A 318 -2.20 -19.92 10.52
C SER A 318 -3.16 -20.81 9.71
N ASP A 319 -4.36 -21.13 10.20
CA ASP A 319 -5.01 -22.42 9.85
C ASP A 319 -6.25 -22.32 8.93
N ALA A 320 -6.81 -21.12 8.70
CA ALA A 320 -8.14 -20.96 8.09
C ALA A 320 -8.24 -21.32 6.58
N ALA A 321 -7.13 -21.56 5.89
CA ALA A 321 -7.08 -22.04 4.51
C ALA A 321 -5.97 -23.08 4.37
N GLY A 322 -6.27 -24.23 3.77
CA GLY A 322 -5.35 -25.36 3.66
C GLY A 322 -4.15 -25.14 2.71
N PRO A 323 -3.37 -26.20 2.45
CA PRO A 323 -2.24 -26.15 1.50
C PRO A 323 -2.71 -25.90 0.04
N ASP A 324 -3.94 -26.30 -0.31
CA ASP A 324 -4.65 -25.74 -1.48
C ASP A 324 -5.68 -24.72 -0.99
N LEU A 325 -5.55 -23.48 -1.47
CA LEU A 325 -6.44 -22.34 -1.22
C LEU A 325 -7.88 -22.58 -1.72
N TRP A 326 -8.03 -23.47 -2.70
CA TRP A 326 -9.32 -23.78 -3.32
C TRP A 326 -10.04 -24.95 -2.63
N SER A 327 -9.37 -25.66 -1.73
CA SER A 327 -9.95 -26.81 -1.00
C SER A 327 -10.88 -26.38 0.13
N VAL A 328 -12.06 -27.01 0.21
CA VAL A 328 -13.05 -26.78 1.27
C VAL A 328 -13.79 -28.07 1.66
N ALA A 329 -14.28 -28.12 2.90
CA ALA A 329 -15.10 -29.21 3.39
C ALA A 329 -16.51 -29.24 2.73
N ASP A 330 -17.11 -30.43 2.68
CA ASP A 330 -18.45 -30.67 2.11
C ASP A 330 -19.53 -30.46 3.19
N GLY A 331 -19.63 -29.20 3.66
CA GLY A 331 -20.42 -28.84 4.81
C GLY A 331 -21.94 -28.96 4.64
N PRO A 332 -22.72 -28.81 5.74
CA PRO A 332 -24.15 -29.03 5.74
C PRO A 332 -24.88 -28.09 4.77
N VAL A 333 -25.74 -28.66 3.91
CA VAL A 333 -26.59 -27.91 2.99
C VAL A 333 -27.63 -27.11 3.80
N LEU A 334 -27.40 -25.81 3.93
CA LEU A 334 -28.31 -24.87 4.60
C LEU A 334 -29.50 -24.48 3.72
N SER A 335 -29.30 -24.49 2.40
CA SER A 335 -30.27 -24.02 1.42
C SER A 335 -30.04 -24.68 0.06
N ARG A 336 -31.11 -25.00 -0.67
CA ARG A 336 -31.03 -25.53 -2.04
C ARG A 336 -32.16 -24.96 -2.92
N ALA A 337 -31.84 -24.63 -4.15
CA ALA A 337 -32.81 -24.30 -5.21
C ALA A 337 -32.56 -25.18 -6.45
N SER A 338 -33.60 -25.46 -7.22
CA SER A 338 -33.51 -26.22 -8.48
C SER A 338 -34.39 -25.54 -9.52
N ILE A 339 -33.78 -25.16 -10.65
CA ILE A 339 -34.34 -24.23 -11.64
C ILE A 339 -34.27 -24.88 -13.02
N GLN A 340 -35.41 -25.03 -13.68
CA GLN A 340 -35.48 -25.47 -15.08
C GLN A 340 -35.13 -24.30 -16.01
N VAL A 341 -34.30 -24.55 -17.02
CA VAL A 341 -33.77 -23.50 -17.91
C VAL A 341 -34.12 -23.80 -19.36
N ALA A 342 -34.58 -22.78 -20.08
CA ALA A 342 -34.80 -22.81 -21.52
C ALA A 342 -33.82 -21.84 -22.20
N MET A 343 -32.96 -22.37 -23.08
CA MET A 343 -32.05 -21.55 -23.88
C MET A 343 -32.83 -20.67 -24.86
N GLN A 344 -32.40 -19.42 -25.00
CA GLN A 344 -32.95 -18.46 -25.96
C GLN A 344 -31.90 -18.13 -27.04
N HIS A 345 -32.33 -17.78 -28.24
CA HIS A 345 -31.41 -17.28 -29.27
C HIS A 345 -31.15 -15.80 -29.05
N VAL A 346 -29.92 -15.50 -28.65
CA VAL A 346 -29.46 -14.13 -28.42
C VAL A 346 -28.57 -13.71 -29.57
N HIS A 347 -28.98 -12.67 -30.27
CA HIS A 347 -28.14 -12.00 -31.27
C HIS A 347 -27.13 -11.11 -30.56
N HIS A 348 -25.91 -11.61 -30.34
CA HIS A 348 -24.78 -10.79 -29.92
C HIS A 348 -24.21 -10.03 -31.14
N ASP A 349 -24.54 -8.75 -31.26
CA ASP A 349 -23.91 -7.84 -32.22
C ASP A 349 -22.51 -7.40 -31.72
N ASN A 350 -21.57 -8.35 -31.62
CA ASN A 350 -20.15 -8.03 -31.46
C ASN A 350 -19.62 -7.47 -32.79
N VAL A 351 -19.24 -6.20 -32.80
CA VAL A 351 -18.65 -5.53 -33.97
C VAL A 351 -17.15 -5.76 -33.98
N HIS A 352 -16.70 -6.71 -34.81
CA HIS A 352 -15.28 -6.81 -35.17
C HIS A 352 -14.87 -5.61 -36.03
N HIS A 353 -13.60 -5.17 -35.91
CA HIS A 353 -13.01 -4.09 -36.69
C HIS A 353 -13.18 -4.31 -38.21
N ASP A 354 -13.15 -5.56 -38.65
CA ASP A 354 -13.35 -6.07 -40.01
C ASP A 354 -14.79 -5.91 -40.55
N GLY A 355 -15.77 -5.52 -39.73
CA GLY A 355 -17.20 -5.47 -40.07
C GLY A 355 -17.88 -6.84 -40.21
N ALA A 356 -17.17 -7.92 -39.90
CA ALA A 356 -17.70 -9.28 -39.94
C ALA A 356 -18.64 -9.55 -38.75
N ARG A 357 -19.92 -9.83 -39.04
CA ARG A 357 -20.90 -10.26 -38.02
C ARG A 357 -20.69 -11.74 -37.67
N VAL A 358 -20.41 -12.03 -36.41
CA VAL A 358 -20.36 -13.40 -35.87
C VAL A 358 -21.77 -13.99 -35.77
N ARG A 359 -21.86 -15.32 -35.81
CA ARG A 359 -23.14 -16.06 -35.78
C ARG A 359 -23.78 -16.04 -34.40
N THR A 360 -25.10 -16.17 -34.37
CA THR A 360 -25.92 -16.33 -33.17
C THR A 360 -25.38 -17.40 -32.22
N ARG A 361 -25.21 -17.04 -30.95
CA ARG A 361 -25.02 -17.96 -29.82
C ARG A 361 -26.37 -18.17 -29.12
N ALA A 362 -26.60 -19.32 -28.50
CA ALA A 362 -27.75 -19.48 -27.60
C ALA A 362 -27.29 -19.14 -26.18
N ALA A 363 -28.14 -18.44 -25.43
CA ALA A 363 -27.86 -18.03 -24.06
C ALA A 363 -29.13 -18.04 -23.19
N ALA A 364 -28.95 -18.10 -21.87
CA ALA A 364 -30.04 -17.95 -20.91
C ALA A 364 -29.57 -17.20 -19.67
N LEU A 365 -30.40 -16.28 -19.18
CA LEU A 365 -30.21 -15.67 -17.86
C LEU A 365 -31.05 -16.43 -16.83
N VAL A 366 -30.43 -16.84 -15.73
CA VAL A 366 -31.06 -17.62 -14.66
C VAL A 366 -30.83 -16.91 -13.33
N ARG A 367 -31.90 -16.62 -12.57
CA ARG A 367 -31.81 -15.98 -11.25
C ARG A 367 -32.32 -16.93 -10.17
N GLY A 368 -31.48 -17.22 -9.20
CA GLY A 368 -31.79 -18.01 -8.02
C GLY A 368 -31.70 -17.19 -6.73
N VAL A 369 -32.40 -17.66 -5.70
CA VAL A 369 -32.36 -17.08 -4.35
C VAL A 369 -32.26 -18.22 -3.34
N LEU A 370 -31.22 -18.19 -2.51
CA LEU A 370 -30.96 -19.16 -1.45
C LEU A 370 -31.14 -18.46 -0.10
N PRO A 371 -32.29 -18.62 0.60
CA PRO A 371 -32.46 -18.09 1.95
C PRO A 371 -31.55 -18.82 2.94
N VAL A 372 -30.97 -18.09 3.87
CA VAL A 372 -30.10 -18.61 4.93
C VAL A 372 -30.92 -18.73 6.22
N PRO A 373 -30.96 -19.90 6.88
CA PRO A 373 -31.65 -20.06 8.16
C PRO A 373 -31.15 -19.05 9.20
N ALA A 374 -32.07 -18.42 9.95
CA ALA A 374 -31.71 -17.34 10.89
C ALA A 374 -30.66 -17.77 11.94
N GLY A 375 -30.79 -19.00 12.48
CA GLY A 375 -29.82 -19.59 13.40
C GLY A 375 -28.47 -20.00 12.78
N SER A 376 -28.26 -19.75 11.48
CA SER A 376 -27.02 -20.02 10.75
C SER A 376 -26.55 -18.80 9.94
N ALA A 377 -27.14 -17.62 10.15
CA ALA A 377 -26.91 -16.40 9.37
C ALA A 377 -25.69 -15.59 9.87
N HIS A 378 -24.54 -16.24 10.00
CA HIS A 378 -23.25 -15.61 10.32
C HIS A 378 -22.87 -14.56 9.26
N ARG A 379 -22.44 -13.37 9.70
CA ARG A 379 -21.96 -12.28 8.84
C ARG A 379 -20.44 -12.34 8.67
N TRP A 380 -19.95 -11.79 7.55
CA TRP A 380 -18.52 -11.61 7.27
C TRP A 380 -18.06 -10.19 7.64
N SER A 381 -16.85 -10.10 8.21
CA SER A 381 -16.07 -8.86 8.35
C SER A 381 -14.57 -9.19 8.43
N ALA A 382 -13.68 -8.19 8.38
CA ALA A 382 -12.25 -8.40 8.60
C ALA A 382 -11.91 -8.95 10.01
N GLU A 383 -12.81 -8.78 10.99
CA GLU A 383 -12.70 -9.34 12.34
C GLU A 383 -13.32 -10.75 12.47
N SER A 384 -14.24 -11.11 11.58
CA SER A 384 -14.95 -12.39 11.58
C SER A 384 -15.21 -12.86 10.14
N PRO A 385 -14.22 -13.50 9.49
CA PRO A 385 -14.29 -13.86 8.07
C PRO A 385 -15.08 -15.17 7.83
N TYR A 386 -16.34 -15.23 8.27
CA TYR A 386 -17.19 -16.41 8.02
C TYR A 386 -17.55 -16.52 6.53
N LEU A 387 -17.27 -17.68 5.93
CA LEU A 387 -17.52 -17.96 4.51
C LEU A 387 -18.32 -19.26 4.30
N TYR A 388 -19.46 -19.12 3.64
CA TYR A 388 -20.26 -20.20 3.09
C TYR A 388 -19.63 -20.69 1.77
N THR A 389 -19.97 -21.92 1.37
CA THR A 389 -19.67 -22.43 0.02
C THR A 389 -20.94 -22.44 -0.80
N LEU A 390 -20.94 -21.73 -1.93
CA LEU A 390 -21.98 -21.81 -2.95
C LEU A 390 -21.55 -22.84 -4.01
N LEU A 391 -22.40 -23.81 -4.31
CA LEU A 391 -22.25 -24.71 -5.45
C LEU A 391 -23.32 -24.40 -6.51
N ILE A 392 -22.89 -24.33 -7.76
CA ILE A 392 -23.73 -24.12 -8.95
C ILE A 392 -23.53 -25.33 -9.86
N SER A 393 -24.50 -26.24 -9.89
CA SER A 393 -24.46 -27.48 -10.65
C SER A 393 -25.37 -27.40 -11.87
N LEU A 394 -24.82 -27.51 -13.08
CA LEU A 394 -25.57 -27.50 -14.34
C LEU A 394 -25.77 -28.92 -14.88
N TYR A 395 -27.02 -29.27 -15.22
CA TYR A 395 -27.42 -30.57 -15.75
C TYR A 395 -28.13 -30.46 -17.10
N ALA A 396 -28.05 -31.53 -17.90
CA ALA A 396 -28.92 -31.77 -19.06
C ALA A 396 -29.69 -33.09 -18.84
N GLY A 397 -30.97 -33.02 -18.48
CA GLY A 397 -31.68 -34.17 -17.91
C GLY A 397 -31.04 -34.60 -16.59
N ASP A 398 -30.57 -35.84 -16.52
CA ASP A 398 -29.84 -36.39 -15.37
C ASP A 398 -28.31 -36.33 -15.51
N GLU A 399 -27.78 -35.91 -16.67
CA GLU A 399 -26.33 -35.76 -16.91
C GLU A 399 -25.82 -34.47 -16.26
N LEU A 400 -24.80 -34.59 -15.39
CA LEU A 400 -24.10 -33.43 -14.80
C LEU A 400 -23.08 -32.88 -15.80
N LEU A 401 -23.28 -31.64 -16.26
CA LEU A 401 -22.38 -30.97 -17.19
C LEU A 401 -21.20 -30.32 -16.45
N GLU A 402 -21.45 -29.52 -15.41
CA GLU A 402 -20.39 -28.92 -14.59
C GLU A 402 -20.88 -28.53 -13.18
N VAL A 403 -19.93 -28.40 -12.26
CA VAL A 403 -20.12 -27.79 -10.94
C VAL A 403 -19.13 -26.64 -10.79
N ILE A 404 -19.62 -25.43 -10.53
CA ILE A 404 -18.81 -24.28 -10.13
C ILE A 404 -18.95 -24.10 -8.61
N ARG A 405 -17.81 -23.91 -7.93
CA ARG A 405 -17.75 -23.54 -6.51
C ARG A 405 -17.39 -22.06 -6.38
N SER A 406 -18.13 -21.33 -5.54
CA SER A 406 -17.81 -19.98 -5.10
C SER A 406 -17.80 -19.89 -3.57
N ARG A 407 -17.08 -18.91 -3.03
CA ARG A 407 -17.03 -18.63 -1.58
C ARG A 407 -17.71 -17.29 -1.33
N VAL A 408 -18.62 -17.27 -0.37
CA VAL A 408 -19.52 -16.14 -0.13
C VAL A 408 -19.54 -15.85 1.36
N GLY A 409 -19.28 -14.62 1.78
CA GLY A 409 -19.56 -14.16 3.15
C GLY A 409 -20.74 -13.19 3.14
N LEU A 410 -21.63 -13.27 4.14
CA LEU A 410 -22.80 -12.38 4.20
C LEU A 410 -22.42 -11.02 4.79
N ARG A 411 -22.47 -9.96 3.99
CA ARG A 411 -22.27 -8.58 4.47
C ARG A 411 -23.23 -7.59 3.82
N THR A 412 -23.04 -6.32 4.15
CA THR A 412 -23.57 -5.18 3.38
C THR A 412 -22.54 -4.06 3.41
N VAL A 413 -22.22 -3.44 2.27
CA VAL A 413 -21.41 -2.21 2.22
C VAL A 413 -22.27 -1.05 1.72
N GLN A 414 -22.22 0.10 2.39
CA GLN A 414 -23.01 1.28 2.03
C GLN A 414 -22.25 2.57 2.30
N VAL A 415 -22.45 3.62 1.50
CA VAL A 415 -22.08 4.99 1.88
C VAL A 415 -23.36 5.73 2.30
N ARG A 416 -23.46 6.11 3.58
CA ARG A 416 -24.68 6.71 4.14
C ARG A 416 -24.42 7.76 5.21
N ASN A 417 -24.89 8.97 4.92
CA ASN A 417 -24.65 10.19 5.71
C ASN A 417 -23.13 10.41 5.87
N GLY A 418 -22.40 10.55 4.76
CA GLY A 418 -20.95 10.84 4.76
C GLY A 418 -20.07 9.82 5.48
N ARG A 419 -20.50 8.56 5.56
CA ARG A 419 -19.77 7.46 6.20
C ARG A 419 -19.87 6.18 5.37
N LEU A 420 -18.75 5.50 5.20
CA LEU A 420 -18.66 4.12 4.73
C LEU A 420 -19.10 3.18 5.86
N LEU A 421 -20.09 2.33 5.60
CA LEU A 421 -20.64 1.38 6.55
C LEU A 421 -20.41 -0.04 6.04
N VAL A 422 -19.89 -0.93 6.90
CA VAL A 422 -19.94 -2.39 6.71
C VAL A 422 -20.88 -2.96 7.76
N ASN A 423 -21.84 -3.78 7.34
CA ASN A 423 -22.84 -4.41 8.22
C ASN A 423 -23.65 -3.42 9.10
N GLY A 424 -23.70 -2.14 8.70
CA GLY A 424 -24.32 -1.03 9.46
C GLY A 424 -23.37 -0.24 10.38
N VAL A 425 -22.15 -0.73 10.61
CA VAL A 425 -21.12 -0.08 11.42
C VAL A 425 -20.24 0.80 10.55
N ALA A 426 -19.93 2.02 11.00
CA ALA A 426 -18.97 2.91 10.34
C ALA A 426 -17.55 2.47 10.67
N VAL A 427 -16.98 1.62 9.82
CA VAL A 427 -15.69 0.95 10.05
C VAL A 427 -14.49 1.89 10.03
N THR A 428 -13.43 1.52 10.73
CA THR A 428 -12.16 2.27 10.68
C THR A 428 -11.17 1.59 9.74
N ILE A 429 -10.72 2.27 8.69
CA ILE A 429 -9.70 1.81 7.75
C ILE A 429 -8.31 1.98 8.37
N ALA A 430 -7.81 0.90 8.98
CA ALA A 430 -6.40 0.72 9.33
C ALA A 430 -5.74 -0.02 8.16
N GLY A 431 -5.35 0.74 7.13
CA GLY A 431 -4.96 0.16 5.84
C GLY A 431 -3.50 0.35 5.44
N VAL A 432 -3.09 -0.37 4.40
CA VAL A 432 -1.79 -0.22 3.72
C VAL A 432 -1.93 -0.41 2.19
N ASN A 433 -1.11 0.28 1.41
CA ASN A 433 -0.96 0.11 -0.03
C ASN A 433 0.00 -1.07 -0.31
N ARG A 434 -0.26 -1.90 -1.31
CA ARG A 434 0.61 -3.06 -1.62
C ARG A 434 0.78 -3.27 -3.12
N HIS A 435 2.02 -3.23 -3.58
CA HIS A 435 2.43 -3.73 -4.89
C HIS A 435 2.63 -5.26 -4.85
N GLU A 436 2.44 -5.94 -5.98
CA GLU A 436 2.82 -7.36 -6.11
C GLU A 436 4.32 -7.49 -6.38
N HIS A 437 5.14 -7.38 -5.33
CA HIS A 437 6.61 -7.50 -5.40
C HIS A 437 7.16 -8.69 -4.63
N ASP A 438 7.98 -9.51 -5.29
CA ASP A 438 8.86 -10.53 -4.71
C ASP A 438 10.33 -10.21 -5.08
N PRO A 439 11.28 -10.22 -4.13
CA PRO A 439 12.65 -9.77 -4.39
C PRO A 439 13.45 -10.67 -5.35
N VAL A 440 13.00 -11.90 -5.62
CA VAL A 440 13.68 -12.83 -6.54
C VAL A 440 12.93 -12.96 -7.86
N ASN A 441 11.60 -12.89 -7.83
CA ASN A 441 10.72 -13.20 -8.95
C ASN A 441 9.97 -11.98 -9.51
N GLY A 442 10.19 -10.79 -8.96
CA GLY A 442 9.62 -9.53 -9.45
C GLY A 442 8.12 -9.49 -9.22
N HIS A 443 7.34 -9.39 -10.31
CA HIS A 443 5.87 -9.36 -10.23
C HIS A 443 5.22 -10.74 -10.03
N VAL A 444 6.02 -11.82 -9.95
CA VAL A 444 5.52 -13.19 -9.76
C VAL A 444 5.55 -13.59 -8.28
N VAL A 445 4.59 -13.10 -7.51
CA VAL A 445 4.47 -13.42 -6.08
C VAL A 445 3.81 -14.78 -5.86
N GLY A 446 4.44 -15.66 -5.07
CA GLY A 446 3.88 -16.97 -4.72
C GLY A 446 2.74 -16.90 -3.69
N VAL A 447 1.83 -17.88 -3.72
CA VAL A 447 0.64 -17.95 -2.83
C VAL A 447 1.02 -17.94 -1.35
N GLU A 448 2.09 -18.60 -0.93
CA GLU A 448 2.55 -18.53 0.47
C GLU A 448 3.19 -17.19 0.84
N GLY A 449 3.73 -16.45 -0.14
CA GLY A 449 4.16 -15.05 0.05
C GLY A 449 2.97 -14.12 0.23
N MET A 450 1.94 -14.25 -0.63
CA MET A 450 0.65 -13.56 -0.46
C MET A 450 0.03 -13.87 0.92
N ARG A 451 0.00 -15.15 1.30
CA ARG A 451 -0.52 -15.60 2.59
C ARG A 451 0.29 -15.01 3.75
N HIS A 452 1.61 -14.97 3.64
CA HIS A 452 2.47 -14.37 4.65
C HIS A 452 2.26 -12.86 4.78
N ASP A 453 2.13 -12.12 3.66
CA ASP A 453 1.78 -10.70 3.65
C ASP A 453 0.47 -10.47 4.44
N VAL A 454 -0.61 -11.21 4.13
CA VAL A 454 -1.92 -11.10 4.84
C VAL A 454 -1.81 -11.43 6.34
N ARG A 455 -1.06 -12.47 6.72
CA ARG A 455 -0.83 -12.80 8.14
C ARG A 455 -0.11 -11.66 8.87
N LEU A 456 1.00 -11.19 8.31
CA LEU A 456 1.83 -10.14 8.91
C LEU A 456 1.09 -8.79 8.98
N MET A 457 0.23 -8.48 8.00
CA MET A 457 -0.69 -7.33 8.07
C MET A 457 -1.61 -7.40 9.29
N LYS A 458 -2.30 -8.54 9.51
CA LYS A 458 -3.17 -8.72 10.68
C LYS A 458 -2.39 -8.70 12.00
N GLU A 459 -1.19 -9.27 12.02
CA GLU A 459 -0.26 -9.22 13.16
C GLU A 459 0.27 -7.81 13.44
N LEU A 460 0.16 -6.87 12.49
CA LEU A 460 0.47 -5.46 12.63
C LEU A 460 -0.78 -4.58 12.80
N ASN A 461 -1.94 -5.17 13.15
CA ASN A 461 -3.24 -4.51 13.34
C ASN A 461 -3.87 -3.89 12.07
N PHE A 462 -3.36 -4.17 10.86
CA PHE A 462 -4.04 -3.76 9.63
C PHE A 462 -5.31 -4.59 9.39
N ASN A 463 -6.36 -3.92 8.91
CA ASN A 463 -7.63 -4.54 8.54
C ASN A 463 -8.01 -4.32 7.07
N THR A 464 -7.27 -3.48 6.34
CA THR A 464 -7.56 -3.10 4.95
C THR A 464 -6.28 -3.11 4.09
N VAL A 465 -6.41 -3.42 2.80
CA VAL A 465 -5.35 -3.27 1.80
C VAL A 465 -5.86 -2.58 0.53
N ARG A 466 -5.01 -1.77 -0.11
CA ARG A 466 -5.23 -1.24 -1.46
C ARG A 466 -4.31 -1.94 -2.46
N CYS A 467 -4.87 -2.38 -3.58
CA CYS A 467 -4.18 -3.07 -4.67
C CYS A 467 -3.45 -2.06 -5.57
N SER A 468 -2.33 -1.53 -5.10
CA SER A 468 -1.59 -0.43 -5.76
C SER A 468 -0.82 -0.93 -7.00
N HIS A 469 -1.08 -0.46 -8.22
CA HIS A 469 -2.25 0.32 -8.69
C HIS A 469 -2.92 -0.42 -9.85
N TYR A 470 -3.33 -1.64 -9.55
CA TYR A 470 -3.82 -2.62 -10.51
C TYR A 470 -4.43 -3.84 -9.80
N PRO A 471 -5.26 -4.63 -10.49
CA PRO A 471 -5.86 -5.82 -9.90
C PRO A 471 -4.79 -6.88 -9.65
N CYS A 472 -4.71 -7.38 -8.43
CA CYS A 472 -3.80 -8.44 -8.00
C CYS A 472 -4.17 -9.79 -8.65
N ASP A 473 -3.38 -10.83 -8.38
CA ASP A 473 -3.74 -12.21 -8.69
C ASP A 473 -5.06 -12.62 -7.99
N GLU A 474 -5.91 -13.40 -8.64
CA GLU A 474 -7.19 -13.88 -8.08
C GLU A 474 -7.04 -14.60 -6.71
N ARG A 475 -5.87 -15.19 -6.47
CA ARG A 475 -5.52 -15.88 -5.22
C ARG A 475 -5.33 -14.91 -4.05
N TRP A 476 -5.01 -13.63 -4.30
CA TRP A 476 -4.95 -12.58 -3.28
C TRP A 476 -6.30 -12.33 -2.63
N TYR A 477 -7.35 -12.13 -3.44
CA TYR A 477 -8.70 -11.83 -2.93
C TYR A 477 -9.32 -13.03 -2.22
N ALA A 478 -9.07 -14.25 -2.70
CA ALA A 478 -9.47 -15.47 -2.00
C ALA A 478 -8.78 -15.64 -0.63
N LEU A 479 -7.52 -15.20 -0.48
CA LEU A 479 -6.83 -15.12 0.81
C LEU A 479 -7.42 -14.02 1.71
N CYS A 480 -7.70 -12.84 1.19
CA CYS A 480 -8.34 -11.75 1.93
C CYS A 480 -9.77 -12.09 2.38
N ASP A 481 -10.54 -12.81 1.57
CA ASP A 481 -11.86 -13.36 1.91
C ASP A 481 -11.75 -14.31 3.11
N ALA A 482 -10.80 -15.25 3.09
CA ALA A 482 -10.69 -16.33 4.08
C ALA A 482 -9.99 -15.92 5.38
N LEU A 483 -8.99 -15.03 5.31
CA LEU A 483 -8.24 -14.56 6.48
C LEU A 483 -8.82 -13.26 7.06
N GLY A 484 -9.67 -12.55 6.32
CA GLY A 484 -10.35 -11.33 6.75
C GLY A 484 -9.48 -10.08 6.62
N LEU A 485 -9.35 -9.57 5.40
CA LEU A 485 -8.98 -8.17 5.14
C LEU A 485 -10.06 -7.54 4.26
N TYR A 486 -10.33 -6.26 4.48
CA TYR A 486 -11.02 -5.43 3.51
C TYR A 486 -10.08 -5.10 2.34
N VAL A 487 -10.61 -5.09 1.12
CA VAL A 487 -9.85 -4.78 -0.10
C VAL A 487 -10.45 -3.56 -0.80
N ILE A 488 -9.58 -2.63 -1.17
CA ILE A 488 -9.79 -1.60 -2.16
C ILE A 488 -9.14 -2.09 -3.45
N ASP A 489 -9.96 -2.57 -4.37
CA ASP A 489 -9.50 -3.12 -5.65
C ASP A 489 -9.43 -2.01 -6.71
N GLU A 490 -8.38 -1.96 -7.51
CA GLU A 490 -8.02 -0.79 -8.31
C GLU A 490 -7.70 -1.17 -9.75
N ALA A 491 -8.33 -0.49 -10.72
CA ALA A 491 -8.10 -0.78 -12.13
C ALA A 491 -6.68 -0.38 -12.54
N ASN A 492 -6.09 -1.17 -13.45
CA ASN A 492 -4.74 -0.95 -13.99
C ASN A 492 -4.71 0.27 -14.93
N VAL A 493 -4.82 1.47 -14.38
CA VAL A 493 -4.90 2.75 -15.08
C VAL A 493 -4.09 3.79 -14.32
N GLU A 494 -2.87 4.05 -14.77
CA GLU A 494 -2.02 5.15 -14.32
C GLU A 494 -1.25 5.78 -15.48
N SER A 495 -1.22 7.11 -15.55
CA SER A 495 -0.59 7.85 -16.67
C SER A 495 0.09 9.13 -16.18
N HIS A 496 0.87 9.03 -15.10
CA HIS A 496 1.39 10.17 -14.35
C HIS A 496 2.24 11.09 -15.26
N GLY A 497 3.12 10.53 -16.09
CA GLY A 497 3.99 11.23 -17.03
C GLY A 497 3.28 12.01 -18.14
N MET A 498 1.98 11.79 -18.37
CA MET A 498 1.17 12.64 -19.26
C MET A 498 0.72 13.95 -18.57
N GLY A 499 0.57 13.92 -17.25
CA GLY A 499 0.10 15.03 -16.43
C GLY A 499 -1.40 15.33 -16.59
N PHE A 500 -1.90 16.18 -15.69
CA PHE A 500 -3.33 16.37 -15.46
C PHE A 500 -3.97 17.51 -16.29
N GLY A 501 -5.31 17.59 -16.27
CA GLY A 501 -6.09 18.60 -17.00
C GLY A 501 -6.28 18.24 -18.48
N GLU A 502 -6.20 19.22 -19.38
CA GLU A 502 -6.43 19.01 -20.83
C GLU A 502 -5.42 18.06 -21.52
N LYS A 503 -4.39 17.58 -20.80
CA LYS A 503 -3.31 16.72 -21.33
C LYS A 503 -3.45 15.23 -21.02
N THR A 504 -4.24 14.85 -20.01
CA THR A 504 -4.36 13.44 -19.64
C THR A 504 -5.04 12.64 -20.75
N LEU A 505 -4.66 11.36 -20.86
CA LEU A 505 -5.31 10.39 -21.73
C LEU A 505 -6.78 10.13 -21.37
N ALA A 506 -7.21 10.49 -20.16
CA ALA A 506 -8.61 10.53 -19.76
C ALA A 506 -9.44 11.53 -20.59
N CYS A 507 -8.79 12.51 -21.23
CA CYS A 507 -9.37 13.44 -22.18
C CYS A 507 -9.07 13.08 -23.65
N HIS A 508 -8.27 12.04 -23.93
CA HIS A 508 -7.89 11.65 -25.29
C HIS A 508 -8.86 10.62 -25.86
N PRO A 509 -9.66 10.93 -26.90
CA PRO A 509 -10.77 10.09 -27.34
C PRO A 509 -10.40 8.64 -27.66
N ASP A 510 -9.21 8.42 -28.21
CA ASP A 510 -8.76 7.09 -28.64
C ASP A 510 -8.40 6.15 -27.48
N TYR A 511 -8.14 6.70 -26.29
CA TYR A 511 -7.86 5.92 -25.08
C TYR A 511 -9.12 5.66 -24.23
N HIS A 512 -10.26 6.32 -24.51
CA HIS A 512 -11.46 6.24 -23.68
C HIS A 512 -11.99 4.80 -23.50
N ASP A 513 -11.90 3.98 -24.55
CA ASP A 513 -12.45 2.62 -24.52
C ASP A 513 -11.43 1.62 -23.93
N ALA A 514 -10.13 1.91 -23.99
CA ALA A 514 -9.09 1.14 -23.30
C ALA A 514 -9.13 1.35 -21.77
N HIS A 515 -9.40 2.58 -21.31
CA HIS A 515 -9.71 2.86 -19.89
C HIS A 515 -10.94 2.06 -19.42
N LEU A 516 -11.96 1.93 -20.29
CA LEU A 516 -13.19 1.21 -19.96
C LEU A 516 -12.97 -0.31 -19.93
N ASP A 517 -12.21 -0.90 -20.86
CA ASP A 517 -11.83 -2.33 -20.84
C ASP A 517 -11.15 -2.72 -19.52
N ARG A 518 -10.21 -1.89 -19.03
CA ARG A 518 -9.47 -2.10 -17.78
C ARG A 518 -10.38 -2.12 -16.54
N VAL A 519 -11.29 -1.13 -16.38
CA VAL A 519 -12.23 -1.12 -15.24
C VAL A 519 -13.30 -2.21 -15.35
N GLN A 520 -13.73 -2.55 -16.58
CA GLN A 520 -14.72 -3.59 -16.82
C GLN A 520 -14.16 -4.97 -16.48
N ARG A 521 -12.97 -5.31 -16.98
CA ARG A 521 -12.35 -6.62 -16.74
C ARG A 521 -12.05 -6.86 -15.26
N MET A 522 -11.62 -5.84 -14.51
CA MET A 522 -11.46 -5.93 -13.05
C MET A 522 -12.80 -6.28 -12.39
N CYS A 523 -13.80 -5.41 -12.56
CA CYS A 523 -15.08 -5.58 -11.87
C CYS A 523 -15.77 -6.89 -12.28
N GLU A 524 -15.73 -7.27 -13.56
CA GLU A 524 -16.34 -8.53 -14.01
C GLU A 524 -15.60 -9.77 -13.48
N ARG A 525 -14.26 -9.74 -13.32
CA ARG A 525 -13.49 -10.84 -12.69
C ARG A 525 -13.80 -10.96 -11.20
N ASP A 526 -13.81 -9.84 -10.50
CA ASP A 526 -13.68 -9.81 -9.04
C ASP A 526 -15.00 -9.53 -8.29
N LYS A 527 -16.11 -9.26 -9.00
CA LYS A 527 -17.44 -8.90 -8.46
C LYS A 527 -17.96 -9.78 -7.31
N ASN A 528 -17.53 -11.04 -7.24
CA ASN A 528 -18.01 -12.02 -6.25
C ASN A 528 -17.15 -12.08 -4.96
N HIS A 529 -15.96 -11.45 -4.93
CA HIS A 529 -15.11 -11.47 -3.72
C HIS A 529 -15.72 -10.64 -2.58
N THR A 530 -15.64 -11.21 -1.37
CA THR A 530 -16.32 -10.65 -0.17
C THR A 530 -15.46 -9.57 0.49
N SER A 531 -14.14 -9.74 0.46
CA SER A 531 -13.13 -8.79 0.92
C SER A 531 -13.23 -7.44 0.23
N ILE A 532 -13.54 -7.41 -1.07
CA ILE A 532 -13.69 -6.15 -1.83
C ILE A 532 -14.90 -5.38 -1.30
N ILE A 533 -14.61 -4.20 -0.75
CA ILE A 533 -15.60 -3.24 -0.23
C ILE A 533 -15.62 -1.92 -0.99
N ILE A 534 -14.57 -1.59 -1.76
CA ILE A 534 -14.47 -0.37 -2.58
C ILE A 534 -13.85 -0.75 -3.93
N TRP A 535 -14.43 -0.21 -5.02
CA TRP A 535 -13.78 -0.17 -6.34
C TRP A 535 -13.02 1.14 -6.52
N SER A 536 -11.81 1.11 -7.04
CA SER A 536 -11.01 2.29 -7.37
C SER A 536 -10.78 2.37 -8.88
N LEU A 537 -10.93 3.56 -9.47
CA LEU A 537 -10.88 3.73 -10.93
C LEU A 537 -9.46 3.67 -11.51
N GLY A 538 -8.42 3.82 -10.69
CA GLY A 538 -7.02 3.95 -11.10
C GLY A 538 -6.26 4.90 -10.18
N ASN A 539 -5.02 5.21 -10.53
CA ASN A 539 -4.12 6.11 -9.80
C ASN A 539 -3.53 7.19 -10.74
N GLU A 540 -3.12 8.32 -10.18
CA GLU A 540 -2.49 9.51 -10.82
C GLU A 540 -2.59 9.66 -12.36
N ALA A 541 -3.79 9.54 -12.90
CA ALA A 541 -4.08 9.67 -14.33
C ALA A 541 -4.86 10.95 -14.68
N GLY A 542 -5.26 11.78 -13.70
CA GLY A 542 -6.11 12.96 -13.87
C GLY A 542 -7.60 12.62 -14.16
N ASN A 543 -8.52 13.58 -13.98
CA ASN A 543 -9.92 13.37 -14.35
C ASN A 543 -10.20 13.70 -15.84
N GLY A 544 -11.24 13.08 -16.39
CA GLY A 544 -11.71 13.35 -17.74
C GLY A 544 -12.89 12.46 -18.17
N PRO A 545 -13.40 12.65 -19.41
CA PRO A 545 -14.50 11.86 -19.97
C PRO A 545 -14.33 10.32 -19.89
N ALA A 546 -13.10 9.80 -19.86
CA ALA A 546 -12.85 8.38 -19.62
C ALA A 546 -13.29 7.94 -18.21
N PHE A 547 -12.79 8.61 -17.16
CA PHE A 547 -13.14 8.33 -15.76
C PHE A 547 -14.64 8.49 -15.49
N HIS A 548 -15.28 9.50 -16.09
CA HIS A 548 -16.74 9.62 -16.03
C HIS A 548 -17.47 8.42 -16.65
N ARG A 549 -17.00 7.88 -17.78
CA ARG A 549 -17.56 6.65 -18.38
C ARG A 549 -17.37 5.44 -17.47
N MET A 550 -16.20 5.30 -16.87
CA MET A 550 -15.83 4.21 -15.94
C MET A 550 -16.73 4.23 -14.69
N TYR A 551 -16.80 5.38 -14.00
CA TYR A 551 -17.69 5.58 -12.85
C TYR A 551 -19.14 5.29 -13.21
N GLN A 552 -19.67 5.90 -14.27
CA GLN A 552 -21.07 5.69 -14.70
C GLN A 552 -21.35 4.25 -15.14
N TRP A 553 -20.37 3.48 -15.61
CA TRP A 553 -20.54 2.05 -15.88
C TRP A 553 -20.64 1.25 -14.58
N LEU A 554 -19.70 1.41 -13.64
CA LEU A 554 -19.76 0.77 -12.32
C LEU A 554 -21.07 1.11 -11.58
N LYS A 555 -21.48 2.39 -11.55
CA LYS A 555 -22.72 2.80 -10.87
C LYS A 555 -23.99 2.26 -11.55
N ARG A 556 -23.94 1.80 -12.80
CA ARG A 556 -25.05 1.08 -13.47
C ARG A 556 -25.03 -0.41 -13.13
N LEU A 557 -23.88 -1.07 -13.19
CA LEU A 557 -23.73 -2.48 -12.83
C LEU A 557 -24.14 -2.74 -11.37
N GLU A 558 -23.75 -1.83 -10.47
CA GLU A 558 -24.11 -1.83 -9.04
C GLU A 558 -25.57 -1.44 -8.76
N ARG A 559 -26.34 -0.93 -9.74
CA ARG A 559 -27.74 -0.48 -9.55
C ARG A 559 -28.75 -0.95 -10.62
N PRO A 560 -28.86 -2.25 -11.02
CA PRO A 560 -29.76 -2.63 -12.11
C PRO A 560 -31.24 -2.43 -11.74
N GLU A 561 -31.63 -2.80 -10.51
CA GLU A 561 -33.01 -2.73 -10.01
C GLU A 561 -33.14 -2.18 -8.57
N ARG A 562 -32.08 -2.32 -7.75
CA ARG A 562 -32.16 -2.29 -6.27
C ARG A 562 -32.01 -0.92 -5.60
N ARG A 563 -31.87 0.17 -6.36
CA ARG A 563 -31.67 1.58 -5.93
C ARG A 563 -30.35 1.89 -5.18
N GLU A 564 -29.89 1.01 -4.30
CA GLU A 564 -28.64 1.15 -3.54
C GLU A 564 -27.51 0.28 -4.16
N PRO A 565 -26.28 0.82 -4.35
CA PRO A 565 -25.09 0.03 -4.73
C PRO A 565 -24.74 -1.04 -3.69
N THR A 566 -24.08 -2.13 -4.12
CA THR A 566 -23.43 -3.08 -3.21
C THR A 566 -22.02 -2.62 -2.80
N ARG A 567 -21.34 -1.84 -3.66
CA ARG A 567 -20.03 -1.21 -3.37
C ARG A 567 -19.96 0.26 -3.82
N PRO A 568 -19.34 1.16 -3.03
CA PRO A 568 -18.89 2.47 -3.49
C PRO A 568 -17.73 2.39 -4.49
N VAL A 569 -17.54 3.48 -5.22
CA VAL A 569 -16.42 3.73 -6.14
C VAL A 569 -15.59 4.90 -5.60
N GLN A 570 -14.27 4.83 -5.73
CA GLN A 570 -13.34 5.90 -5.38
C GLN A 570 -12.45 6.30 -6.57
N TYR A 571 -11.95 7.54 -6.56
CA TYR A 571 -10.82 7.97 -7.37
C TYR A 571 -10.22 9.25 -6.76
N GLU A 572 -8.89 9.33 -6.60
CA GLU A 572 -8.27 10.48 -5.93
C GLU A 572 -8.26 11.73 -6.81
N ASN A 573 -7.96 11.57 -8.10
CA ASN A 573 -7.95 12.70 -9.02
C ASN A 573 -9.36 13.15 -9.45
N ALA A 574 -10.45 12.61 -8.87
CA ALA A 574 -11.83 13.10 -9.06
C ALA A 574 -12.04 14.47 -8.38
N ARG A 575 -11.30 15.46 -8.86
CA ARG A 575 -11.27 16.86 -8.40
C ARG A 575 -11.37 17.81 -9.59
N VAL A 576 -12.03 18.95 -9.37
CA VAL A 576 -12.24 19.98 -10.40
C VAL A 576 -10.94 20.76 -10.67
N GLU A 577 -10.11 20.97 -9.65
CA GLU A 577 -8.79 21.58 -9.81
C GLU A 577 -7.72 20.54 -10.18
N PRO A 578 -6.91 20.72 -11.24
CA PRO A 578 -5.87 19.75 -11.60
C PRO A 578 -4.66 19.74 -10.65
N GLY A 579 -4.58 20.68 -9.70
CA GLY A 579 -3.49 20.79 -8.73
C GLY A 579 -3.81 20.10 -7.41
N TRP A 580 -2.86 19.30 -6.91
CA TRP A 580 -2.92 18.61 -5.62
C TRP A 580 -2.52 19.51 -4.44
N SER A 581 -3.08 19.27 -3.24
CA SER A 581 -2.70 19.98 -2.02
C SER A 581 -2.69 19.10 -0.77
N THR A 582 -1.57 19.10 -0.04
CA THR A 582 -1.52 18.51 1.31
C THR A 582 -2.20 19.38 2.38
N HIS A 583 -2.69 20.57 2.04
CA HIS A 583 -3.17 21.57 3.00
C HIS A 583 -4.61 22.04 2.75
N GLU A 584 -4.95 22.43 1.53
CA GLU A 584 -6.31 22.85 1.20
C GLU A 584 -7.20 21.66 0.83
N ILE A 585 -8.52 21.86 0.93
CA ILE A 585 -9.53 20.85 0.56
C ILE A 585 -10.00 21.17 -0.85
N GLU A 586 -9.77 20.23 -1.77
CA GLU A 586 -10.12 20.30 -3.19
C GLU A 586 -11.64 20.34 -3.40
N THR A 587 -12.07 20.82 -4.57
CA THR A 587 -13.45 20.66 -5.03
C THR A 587 -13.59 19.27 -5.66
N ILE A 588 -14.35 18.39 -5.01
CA ILE A 588 -14.55 17.00 -5.46
C ILE A 588 -15.53 16.97 -6.65
N ASP A 589 -15.23 16.15 -7.66
CA ASP A 589 -16.04 15.93 -8.85
C ASP A 589 -17.01 14.73 -8.68
N ALA A 590 -17.91 14.52 -9.63
CA ALA A 590 -18.99 13.52 -9.55
C ALA A 590 -18.55 12.05 -9.67
N ASP A 591 -17.26 11.79 -9.95
CA ASP A 591 -16.71 10.49 -10.34
C ASP A 591 -16.19 9.64 -9.15
N THR A 592 -16.58 10.00 -7.92
CA THR A 592 -16.25 9.28 -6.69
C THR A 592 -17.41 9.34 -5.68
N ASP A 593 -17.61 8.26 -4.90
CA ASP A 593 -18.51 8.24 -3.72
C ASP A 593 -17.75 8.61 -2.42
N LEU A 594 -16.43 8.71 -2.46
CA LEU A 594 -15.52 8.90 -1.31
C LEU A 594 -14.57 10.09 -1.53
N TYR A 595 -14.15 10.79 -0.47
CA TYR A 595 -13.05 11.76 -0.54
C TYR A 595 -11.73 11.09 -0.13
N VAL A 596 -10.85 10.84 -1.11
CA VAL A 596 -9.69 9.95 -0.90
C VAL A 596 -8.33 10.61 -1.17
N PRO A 597 -8.01 11.76 -0.55
CA PRO A 597 -6.80 12.53 -0.88
C PRO A 597 -5.49 11.80 -0.50
N MET A 598 -4.45 11.97 -1.33
CA MET A 598 -3.07 11.54 -1.06
C MET A 598 -2.34 12.53 -0.13
N TYR A 599 -1.67 11.99 0.89
CA TYR A 599 -0.81 12.69 1.87
C TYR A 599 -1.38 13.99 2.51
N PRO A 600 -2.67 14.06 2.90
CA PRO A 600 -3.22 15.25 3.54
C PRO A 600 -2.61 15.47 4.94
N SER A 601 -2.17 16.69 5.24
CA SER A 601 -1.73 17.04 6.61
C SER A 601 -2.84 16.76 7.65
N PRO A 602 -2.52 16.39 8.91
CA PRO A 602 -3.52 16.25 9.96
C PRO A 602 -4.40 17.51 10.16
N ALA A 603 -3.85 18.69 9.86
CA ALA A 603 -4.60 19.95 9.86
C ALA A 603 -5.60 20.06 8.69
N LYS A 604 -5.35 19.43 7.53
CA LYS A 604 -6.32 19.29 6.43
C LYS A 604 -7.47 18.37 6.83
N LEU A 605 -7.16 17.24 7.49
CA LEU A 605 -8.18 16.33 8.04
C LEU A 605 -9.09 17.04 9.06
N GLU A 606 -8.51 17.79 10.00
CA GLU A 606 -9.29 18.56 10.98
C GLU A 606 -10.12 19.68 10.32
N ARG A 607 -9.57 20.38 9.31
CA ARG A 607 -10.34 21.34 8.49
C ARG A 607 -11.52 20.69 7.78
N TYR A 608 -11.40 19.42 7.36
CA TYR A 608 -12.46 18.70 6.66
C TYR A 608 -13.58 18.28 7.63
N ALA A 609 -13.22 17.61 8.72
CA ALA A 609 -14.19 17.18 9.74
C ALA A 609 -14.96 18.36 10.37
N ALA A 610 -14.28 19.51 10.57
CA ALA A 610 -14.91 20.73 11.08
C ALA A 610 -15.97 21.35 10.14
N ARG A 611 -16.03 20.94 8.85
CA ARG A 611 -17.10 21.36 7.92
C ARG A 611 -18.39 20.54 8.07
N TYR A 612 -18.37 19.36 8.69
CA TYR A 612 -19.51 18.44 8.66
C TYR A 612 -20.80 19.00 9.31
N ASP A 613 -20.69 19.72 10.42
CA ASP A 613 -21.84 20.41 11.07
C ASP A 613 -22.55 21.42 10.11
N LEU A 614 -21.98 21.70 8.94
CA LEU A 614 -22.44 22.69 7.96
C LEU A 614 -22.83 22.10 6.58
N ASP A 615 -22.44 20.86 6.25
CA ASP A 615 -22.60 20.29 4.91
C ASP A 615 -23.14 18.83 4.93
N PRO A 616 -24.41 18.60 4.53
CA PRO A 616 -24.99 17.26 4.46
C PRO A 616 -24.55 16.44 3.23
N LEU A 617 -23.73 16.99 2.34
CA LEU A 617 -23.17 16.30 1.16
C LEU A 617 -21.73 15.81 1.37
N ALA A 618 -21.12 16.07 2.53
CA ALA A 618 -19.75 15.64 2.82
C ALA A 618 -19.58 14.11 2.69
N LEU A 619 -18.56 13.69 1.92
CA LEU A 619 -18.25 12.28 1.63
C LEU A 619 -17.38 11.67 2.75
N PRO A 620 -17.34 10.34 2.92
CA PRO A 620 -16.37 9.72 3.84
C PRO A 620 -14.94 10.09 3.43
N LEU A 621 -14.09 10.51 4.38
CA LEU A 621 -12.66 10.72 4.14
C LEU A 621 -11.88 9.47 4.56
N ILE A 622 -11.30 8.81 3.56
CA ILE A 622 -10.39 7.67 3.71
C ILE A 622 -9.16 7.99 2.86
N MET A 623 -8.01 8.27 3.47
CA MET A 623 -6.80 8.63 2.71
C MET A 623 -6.36 7.41 1.90
N CYS A 624 -6.32 7.49 0.56
CA CYS A 624 -5.82 6.35 -0.23
C CYS A 624 -4.32 6.14 0.04
N GLU A 625 -3.59 7.22 0.33
CA GLU A 625 -2.18 7.21 0.76
C GLU A 625 -1.93 8.25 1.86
N TYR A 626 -1.20 7.86 2.89
CA TYR A 626 -0.61 8.77 3.87
C TYR A 626 0.66 8.17 4.48
N SER A 627 1.42 8.98 5.22
CA SER A 627 2.57 8.53 6.02
C SER A 627 3.65 7.74 5.24
N HIS A 628 4.07 8.26 4.07
CA HIS A 628 5.13 7.73 3.20
C HIS A 628 6.32 7.12 3.99
N ALA A 629 6.52 5.81 3.90
CA ALA A 629 7.36 5.05 4.83
C ALA A 629 8.81 4.84 4.38
N MET A 630 9.23 5.51 3.29
CA MET A 630 10.59 5.47 2.72
C MET A 630 11.73 5.56 3.75
N GLY A 631 12.57 4.52 3.77
CA GLY A 631 13.78 4.44 4.60
C GLY A 631 13.52 4.51 6.11
N ASN A 632 13.70 5.69 6.71
CA ASN A 632 13.46 5.94 8.14
C ASN A 632 12.45 7.09 8.28
N SER A 633 11.16 6.74 8.45
CA SER A 633 10.04 7.65 8.24
C SER A 633 8.87 7.42 9.22
N CYS A 634 7.63 7.65 8.78
CA CYS A 634 6.36 7.57 9.54
C CYS A 634 6.26 8.47 10.79
N GLY A 635 7.17 9.44 10.95
CA GLY A 635 7.05 10.47 11.97
C GLY A 635 5.76 11.28 11.80
N GLY A 636 4.90 11.27 12.82
CA GLY A 636 3.60 11.95 12.80
C GLY A 636 2.38 11.02 12.78
N LEU A 637 2.55 9.68 12.72
CA LEU A 637 1.44 8.72 12.77
C LEU A 637 0.50 8.97 13.97
N ARG A 638 1.05 9.24 15.14
CA ARG A 638 0.29 9.61 16.34
C ARG A 638 -0.66 10.78 16.09
N GLU A 639 -0.20 11.85 15.46
CA GLU A 639 -0.97 13.07 15.19
C GLU A 639 -2.09 12.80 14.18
N TYR A 640 -1.86 11.98 13.15
CA TYR A 640 -2.93 11.49 12.26
C TYR A 640 -4.00 10.75 13.07
N TRP A 641 -3.61 9.73 13.83
CA TRP A 641 -4.54 8.88 14.56
C TRP A 641 -5.25 9.61 15.72
N GLN A 642 -4.63 10.63 16.31
CA GLN A 642 -5.30 11.54 17.25
C GLN A 642 -6.40 12.37 16.58
N VAL A 643 -6.17 12.90 15.37
CA VAL A 643 -7.20 13.65 14.64
C VAL A 643 -8.33 12.72 14.19
N ILE A 644 -8.02 11.54 13.62
CA ILE A 644 -9.01 10.52 13.23
C ILE A 644 -9.90 10.16 14.42
N ARG A 645 -9.30 9.74 15.54
CA ARG A 645 -10.01 9.30 16.75
C ARG A 645 -10.79 10.42 17.44
N LYS A 646 -10.31 11.66 17.40
CA LYS A 646 -11.05 12.83 17.94
C LYS A 646 -12.44 12.98 17.32
N TRP A 647 -12.59 12.67 16.03
CA TRP A 647 -13.87 12.78 15.32
C TRP A 647 -14.67 11.46 15.27
N SER A 648 -14.00 10.30 15.42
CA SER A 648 -14.61 8.97 15.33
C SER A 648 -14.93 8.29 16.69
N ASP A 649 -14.08 8.40 17.72
CA ASP A 649 -14.21 7.70 19.02
C ASP A 649 -15.29 8.31 19.95
N CYS A 650 -15.89 9.44 19.60
CA CYS A 650 -16.82 10.14 20.48
C CYS A 650 -18.07 9.29 20.82
N VAL A 651 -18.31 9.09 22.12
CA VAL A 651 -19.39 8.24 22.68
C VAL A 651 -20.80 8.57 22.13
N ILE A 652 -21.02 9.83 21.76
CA ILE A 652 -22.10 10.17 20.82
C ILE A 652 -21.47 10.16 19.43
N ARG A 653 -21.70 9.08 18.65
CA ARG A 653 -21.24 8.87 17.25
C ARG A 653 -21.75 9.96 16.31
N LYS A 654 -21.26 11.20 16.46
CA LYS A 654 -21.72 12.36 15.71
C LYS A 654 -21.13 12.26 14.30
N TRP A 655 -19.81 12.45 14.14
CA TRP A 655 -19.16 12.70 12.84
C TRP A 655 -17.98 11.78 12.54
N GLY A 656 -18.21 10.46 12.50
CA GLY A 656 -17.22 9.47 12.06
C GLY A 656 -16.91 9.50 10.56
N ILE A 657 -16.68 10.69 9.99
CA ILE A 657 -16.33 10.94 8.59
C ILE A 657 -14.84 10.71 8.30
N LEU A 658 -13.96 10.91 9.29
CA LEU A 658 -12.55 10.56 9.19
C LEU A 658 -12.40 9.07 9.50
N GLN A 659 -12.41 8.23 8.47
CA GLN A 659 -12.41 6.78 8.61
C GLN A 659 -11.02 6.15 8.39
N GLY A 660 -9.95 6.93 8.51
CA GLY A 660 -8.58 6.43 8.42
C GLY A 660 -8.00 6.51 7.01
N GLY A 661 -7.33 5.45 6.56
CA GLY A 661 -6.67 5.39 5.26
C GLY A 661 -5.57 4.33 5.17
N CYS A 662 -4.91 4.26 4.00
CA CYS A 662 -3.85 3.31 3.73
C CYS A 662 -2.45 3.96 3.78
N ILE A 663 -1.53 3.36 4.54
CA ILE A 663 -0.11 3.79 4.58
C ILE A 663 0.55 3.49 3.23
N TRP A 664 1.44 4.36 2.76
CA TRP A 664 2.33 4.09 1.62
C TRP A 664 3.74 3.69 2.12
N ASP A 665 4.24 2.48 1.90
CA ASP A 665 3.54 1.28 1.39
C ASP A 665 3.87 0.04 2.24
N TRP A 666 3.42 -1.14 1.81
CA TRP A 666 3.68 -2.39 2.49
C TRP A 666 5.17 -2.78 2.46
N VAL A 667 5.82 -2.78 1.30
CA VAL A 667 7.10 -3.48 1.12
C VAL A 667 8.09 -2.75 0.21
N ASP A 668 9.33 -2.65 0.69
CA ASP A 668 10.46 -2.16 -0.09
C ASP A 668 10.59 -2.95 -1.41
N GLN A 669 10.46 -2.30 -2.57
CA GLN A 669 10.55 -2.96 -3.89
C GLN A 669 12.00 -3.31 -4.29
N GLY A 670 12.84 -3.72 -3.33
CA GLY A 670 14.23 -4.09 -3.59
C GLY A 670 14.35 -5.46 -4.28
N LEU A 671 15.16 -5.53 -5.33
CA LEU A 671 15.48 -6.78 -6.04
C LEU A 671 16.76 -7.42 -5.49
N LEU A 672 16.80 -8.74 -5.34
CA LEU A 672 17.95 -9.47 -4.79
C LEU A 672 19.13 -9.45 -5.77
N MET A 673 20.26 -8.91 -5.31
CA MET A 673 21.46 -8.75 -6.14
C MET A 673 22.12 -10.13 -6.43
N PRO A 674 22.46 -10.44 -7.69
CA PRO A 674 23.08 -11.70 -8.07
C PRO A 674 24.32 -12.06 -7.24
N GLY A 675 24.33 -13.27 -6.67
CA GLY A 675 25.46 -13.79 -5.90
C GLY A 675 25.65 -13.21 -4.49
N ALA A 676 24.82 -12.26 -4.04
CA ALA A 676 24.94 -11.61 -2.74
C ALA A 676 23.73 -11.94 -1.81
N PRO A 677 23.89 -12.82 -0.81
CA PRO A 677 22.77 -13.21 0.06
C PRO A 677 22.27 -12.02 0.88
N ARG A 678 20.99 -11.65 0.71
CA ARG A 678 20.31 -10.52 1.36
C ARG A 678 20.92 -9.14 1.09
N LYS A 679 21.61 -8.93 -0.04
CA LYS A 679 21.81 -7.59 -0.61
C LYS A 679 20.67 -7.33 -1.59
N PHE A 680 19.80 -6.39 -1.27
CA PHE A 680 18.78 -5.89 -2.19
C PHE A 680 19.27 -4.58 -2.82
N GLY A 681 18.99 -4.38 -4.10
CA GLY A 681 19.29 -3.15 -4.82
C GLY A 681 18.02 -2.49 -5.37
N TYR A 682 18.18 -1.25 -5.78
CA TYR A 682 17.12 -0.37 -6.29
C TYR A 682 17.48 0.20 -7.66
N GLY A 683 16.61 1.02 -8.26
CA GLY A 683 16.78 1.48 -9.65
C GLY A 683 18.06 2.28 -9.96
N GLY A 684 18.87 2.64 -8.96
CA GLY A 684 20.16 3.32 -9.13
C GLY A 684 21.38 2.39 -9.23
N ASP A 685 21.23 1.08 -8.96
CA ASP A 685 22.34 0.11 -8.87
C ASP A 685 22.89 -0.34 -10.25
N PHE A 686 23.28 0.62 -11.10
CA PHE A 686 23.78 0.41 -12.46
C PHE A 686 25.25 -0.02 -12.55
N GLY A 687 25.57 -0.85 -13.55
CA GLY A 687 26.96 -1.15 -13.90
C GLY A 687 27.11 -2.27 -14.93
N PRO A 688 28.34 -2.79 -15.09
CA PRO A 688 28.62 -4.04 -15.78
C PRO A 688 28.62 -5.22 -14.80
N VAL A 689 27.78 -6.22 -15.08
CA VAL A 689 27.71 -7.48 -14.32
C VAL A 689 29.10 -8.07 -14.10
N GLY A 690 29.49 -8.23 -12.84
CA GLY A 690 30.75 -8.87 -12.44
C GLY A 690 32.01 -7.99 -12.51
N THR A 691 31.93 -6.69 -12.79
CA THR A 691 33.05 -5.77 -12.53
C THR A 691 32.92 -5.12 -11.16
N PRO A 692 33.95 -5.18 -10.30
CA PRO A 692 34.04 -4.26 -9.17
C PRO A 692 34.28 -2.85 -9.73
N SER A 693 33.31 -1.96 -9.53
CA SER A 693 33.59 -0.52 -9.41
C SER A 693 34.52 -0.29 -8.22
N ASP A 694 35.31 0.79 -8.24
CA ASP A 694 36.17 1.17 -7.10
C ASP A 694 35.35 1.63 -5.86
N ASP A 695 34.02 1.68 -5.98
CA ASP A 695 33.02 1.88 -4.92
C ASP A 695 32.05 0.66 -4.91
N GLU A 696 31.74 0.06 -3.76
CA GLU A 696 31.16 -1.31 -3.63
C GLU A 696 29.63 -1.47 -3.93
N TYR A 697 29.00 -0.51 -4.61
CA TYR A 697 27.55 -0.46 -4.87
C TYR A 697 27.27 0.07 -6.30
N GLY A 698 26.21 -0.44 -6.94
CA GLY A 698 25.97 -0.33 -8.39
C GLY A 698 26.61 -1.45 -9.23
N GLY A 699 25.82 -2.16 -10.05
CA GLY A 699 26.34 -3.25 -10.89
C GLY A 699 25.40 -3.90 -11.91
N ASP A 700 24.11 -4.08 -11.59
CA ASP A 700 23.34 -5.19 -12.17
C ASP A 700 22.02 -4.80 -12.88
N PHE A 701 21.46 -3.61 -12.67
CA PHE A 701 20.17 -3.19 -13.27
C PHE A 701 20.29 -2.35 -14.53
N GLY A 702 21.22 -2.72 -15.41
CA GLY A 702 21.35 -2.16 -16.76
C GLY A 702 22.48 -1.14 -16.95
N PRO A 703 22.66 -0.66 -18.20
CA PRO A 703 23.78 0.19 -18.58
C PRO A 703 23.68 1.60 -17.99
N VAL A 704 24.84 2.23 -17.73
CA VAL A 704 24.93 3.63 -17.28
C VAL A 704 24.23 4.56 -18.27
N GLY A 705 23.21 5.29 -17.81
CA GLY A 705 22.34 6.13 -18.64
C GLY A 705 20.99 5.50 -19.01
N THR A 706 20.64 4.38 -18.38
CA THR A 706 19.26 3.91 -18.21
C THR A 706 18.48 4.92 -17.35
N PRO A 707 17.20 5.21 -17.64
CA PRO A 707 16.35 6.07 -16.80
C PRO A 707 16.21 5.54 -15.36
N SER A 708 16.17 6.42 -14.36
CA SER A 708 15.98 6.01 -12.97
C SER A 708 15.62 7.15 -12.02
N ASP A 709 14.74 6.84 -11.05
CA ASP A 709 14.42 7.65 -9.87
C ASP A 709 15.07 7.07 -8.59
N GLU A 710 16.20 6.37 -8.76
CA GLU A 710 17.10 5.83 -7.74
C GLU A 710 16.39 4.96 -6.68
N ALA A 711 16.44 5.34 -5.41
CA ALA A 711 15.95 4.56 -4.27
C ALA A 711 14.47 4.79 -3.94
N PHE A 712 13.74 5.57 -4.74
CA PHE A 712 12.37 5.98 -4.42
C PHE A 712 11.35 4.81 -4.43
N CYS A 713 11.74 3.60 -4.87
CA CYS A 713 10.94 2.37 -4.74
C CYS A 713 11.05 1.67 -3.36
N ILE A 714 11.86 2.19 -2.44
CA ILE A 714 12.14 1.59 -1.12
C ILE A 714 11.26 2.28 -0.05
N ASN A 715 9.96 1.99 -0.11
CA ASN A 715 8.89 2.71 0.58
C ASN A 715 8.21 1.93 1.74
N GLY A 716 8.75 0.78 2.13
CA GLY A 716 8.00 -0.26 2.85
C GLY A 716 7.91 -0.12 4.37
N LEU A 717 6.80 -0.61 4.91
CA LEU A 717 6.70 -1.04 6.31
C LEU A 717 7.51 -2.32 6.58
N VAL A 718 7.79 -3.16 5.57
CA VAL A 718 8.63 -4.37 5.69
C VAL A 718 9.73 -4.42 4.63
N GLN A 719 10.85 -5.08 4.98
CA GLN A 719 11.96 -5.35 4.06
C GLN A 719 11.54 -6.29 2.92
N PRO A 720 12.26 -6.33 1.78
CA PRO A 720 11.83 -7.06 0.59
C PRO A 720 11.58 -8.56 0.84
N ASP A 721 12.39 -9.16 1.72
CA ASP A 721 12.29 -10.58 2.12
C ASP A 721 11.23 -10.89 3.19
N ARG A 722 10.49 -9.89 3.68
CA ARG A 722 9.50 -9.97 4.78
C ARG A 722 10.04 -10.49 6.13
N LEU A 723 11.32 -10.89 6.23
CA LEU A 723 11.88 -11.46 7.46
C LEU A 723 11.99 -10.43 8.58
N HIS A 724 12.06 -9.14 8.23
CA HIS A 724 12.13 -8.01 9.15
C HIS A 724 11.11 -6.94 8.79
N ALA A 725 10.27 -6.56 9.73
CA ALA A 725 9.50 -5.32 9.65
C ALA A 725 10.39 -4.12 9.98
N ASN A 726 10.27 -3.02 9.22
CA ASN A 726 10.98 -1.78 9.48
C ASN A 726 10.44 -1.15 10.80
N PRO A 727 11.25 -0.43 11.59
CA PRO A 727 10.86 0.00 12.95
C PRO A 727 9.54 0.79 13.02
N HIS A 728 9.21 1.54 11.96
CA HIS A 728 7.96 2.28 11.86
C HIS A 728 6.70 1.41 11.74
N ALA A 729 6.80 0.14 11.35
CA ALA A 729 5.66 -0.78 11.35
C ALA A 729 5.11 -1.04 12.76
N PHE A 730 5.97 -1.00 13.79
CA PHE A 730 5.55 -1.16 15.18
C PHE A 730 4.86 0.11 15.71
N GLU A 731 5.26 1.30 15.25
CA GLU A 731 4.54 2.55 15.52
C GLU A 731 3.19 2.57 14.80
N ALA A 732 3.10 2.06 13.56
CA ALA A 732 1.82 1.85 12.88
C ALA A 732 0.90 0.90 13.67
N LYS A 733 1.40 -0.27 14.07
CA LYS A 733 0.65 -1.24 14.90
C LYS A 733 0.10 -0.61 16.19
N HIS A 734 0.93 0.12 16.92
CA HIS A 734 0.55 0.79 18.18
C HIS A 734 -0.40 1.98 17.93
N ALA A 735 -0.14 2.80 16.91
CA ALA A 735 -1.01 3.90 16.52
C ALA A 735 -2.40 3.40 16.11
N GLN A 736 -2.51 2.25 15.45
CA GLN A 736 -3.77 1.66 14.98
C GLN A 736 -4.50 0.83 16.02
N GLN A 737 -3.85 0.40 17.12
CA GLN A 737 -4.30 -0.71 17.97
C GLN A 737 -5.78 -0.66 18.44
N PRO A 738 -6.48 -1.83 18.49
CA PRO A 738 -7.92 -1.91 18.74
C PRO A 738 -8.34 -1.73 20.20
N VAL A 739 -7.40 -1.57 21.14
CA VAL A 739 -7.69 -1.30 22.56
C VAL A 739 -7.00 -0.02 23.01
N ALA A 740 -7.75 0.89 23.61
CA ALA A 740 -7.21 2.08 24.26
C ALA A 740 -7.34 1.98 25.77
N VAL A 741 -6.36 2.54 26.50
CA VAL A 741 -6.37 2.62 27.96
C VAL A 741 -5.88 3.99 28.40
N GLU A 742 -6.67 4.67 29.21
CA GLU A 742 -6.37 6.01 29.74
C GLU A 742 -6.69 6.09 31.24
N PRO A 743 -6.00 6.91 32.05
CA PRO A 743 -6.41 7.18 33.44
C PRO A 743 -7.82 7.79 33.46
N ALA A 744 -8.71 7.31 34.33
CA ALA A 744 -10.11 7.78 34.34
C ALA A 744 -10.27 9.25 34.78
N ASP A 745 -9.34 9.73 35.62
CA ASP A 745 -9.17 11.11 36.05
C ASP A 745 -7.71 11.36 36.50
N ALA A 746 -7.34 12.61 36.80
CA ALA A 746 -5.98 12.98 37.19
C ALA A 746 -5.51 12.43 38.56
N THR A 747 -6.41 11.79 39.32
CA THR A 747 -6.14 11.13 40.61
C THR A 747 -6.16 9.60 40.53
N SER A 748 -6.40 9.05 39.34
CA SER A 748 -6.69 7.63 39.12
C SER A 748 -5.47 6.70 39.06
N LEU A 749 -4.26 7.24 39.10
CA LEU A 749 -3.02 6.46 39.24
C LEU A 749 -2.37 6.76 40.59
N THR A 750 -2.24 5.72 41.41
CA THR A 750 -1.55 5.79 42.71
C THR A 750 -0.47 4.71 42.78
N LEU A 751 0.33 4.71 43.84
CA LEU A 751 1.37 3.71 44.07
C LEU A 751 0.87 2.28 44.32
N THR A 752 -0.43 2.08 44.60
CA THR A 752 -0.99 0.75 44.93
C THR A 752 -2.32 0.42 44.25
N GLU A 753 -2.98 1.41 43.64
CA GLU A 753 -4.29 1.28 43.00
C GLU A 753 -4.27 2.00 41.64
N ALA A 754 -4.94 1.40 40.65
CA ALA A 754 -5.08 1.95 39.30
C ALA A 754 -6.56 1.93 38.88
N ARG A 755 -7.02 3.05 38.32
CA ARG A 755 -8.38 3.28 37.85
C ARG A 755 -8.35 3.74 36.39
N LEU A 756 -8.54 2.81 35.48
CA LEU A 756 -8.33 3.03 34.05
C LEU A 756 -9.67 3.00 33.30
N ARG A 757 -9.81 3.84 32.28
CA ARG A 757 -10.84 3.68 31.27
C ARG A 757 -10.26 2.85 30.13
N VAL A 758 -10.88 1.70 29.87
CA VAL A 758 -10.59 0.89 28.68
C VAL A 758 -11.62 1.21 27.60
N PHE A 759 -11.16 1.36 26.36
CA PHE A 759 -11.99 1.60 25.19
C PHE A 759 -11.83 0.45 24.19
N ASN A 760 -12.96 0.01 23.64
CA ASN A 760 -12.99 -0.95 22.54
C ASN A 760 -13.04 -0.20 21.20
N ARG A 761 -12.04 -0.40 20.34
CA ARG A 761 -11.99 0.14 18.97
C ARG A 761 -12.15 -0.95 17.88
N TYR A 762 -12.50 -2.17 18.24
CA TYR A 762 -13.06 -3.11 17.27
C TYR A 762 -14.43 -2.60 16.78
N ASP A 763 -14.75 -2.90 15.52
CA ASP A 763 -16.00 -2.57 14.86
C ASP A 763 -17.12 -3.59 15.18
N PHE A 764 -16.77 -4.84 15.50
CA PHE A 764 -17.73 -5.93 15.77
C PHE A 764 -17.42 -6.76 17.04
N VAL A 765 -16.14 -6.99 17.35
CA VAL A 765 -15.72 -7.86 18.48
C VAL A 765 -15.85 -7.16 19.85
N THR A 766 -16.08 -7.95 20.91
CA THR A 766 -16.19 -7.48 22.30
C THR A 766 -14.89 -7.78 23.10
N LEU A 767 -14.51 -6.93 24.06
CA LEU A 767 -13.18 -7.05 24.72
C LEU A 767 -12.99 -8.29 25.60
N ASP A 768 -14.07 -8.95 26.01
CA ASP A 768 -14.04 -10.26 26.70
C ASP A 768 -13.55 -11.41 25.79
N ALA A 769 -13.34 -11.16 24.49
CA ALA A 769 -12.59 -12.02 23.58
C ALA A 769 -11.05 -11.92 23.72
N LEU A 770 -10.52 -11.08 24.60
CA LEU A 770 -9.08 -10.90 24.82
C LEU A 770 -8.65 -11.32 26.23
N HIS A 771 -7.44 -11.88 26.32
CA HIS A 771 -6.72 -11.98 27.59
C HIS A 771 -5.96 -10.68 27.83
N ALA A 772 -6.12 -10.09 29.03
CA ALA A 772 -5.34 -8.93 29.44
C ALA A 772 -4.45 -9.25 30.63
N THR A 773 -3.36 -8.51 30.72
CA THR A 773 -2.38 -8.60 31.81
C THR A 773 -1.88 -7.21 32.22
N TRP A 774 -1.25 -7.14 33.39
CA TRP A 774 -0.48 -5.98 33.83
C TRP A 774 0.82 -6.38 34.53
N CYS A 775 1.78 -5.46 34.54
CA CYS A 775 3.01 -5.54 35.32
C CYS A 775 3.42 -4.14 35.81
N VAL A 776 4.15 -4.04 36.92
CA VAL A 776 4.81 -2.80 37.34
C VAL A 776 6.31 -2.93 37.12
N LEU A 777 6.92 -1.90 36.52
CA LEU A 777 8.35 -1.80 36.26
C LEU A 777 8.96 -0.75 37.21
N GLU A 778 10.12 -1.04 37.80
CA GLU A 778 11.00 -0.10 38.50
C GLU A 778 12.31 0.03 37.70
N ASP A 779 12.64 1.25 37.24
CA ASP A 779 13.81 1.53 36.39
C ASP A 779 13.96 0.54 35.20
N GLY A 780 12.82 0.18 34.59
CA GLY A 780 12.73 -0.77 33.47
C GLY A 780 12.72 -2.27 33.85
N LEU A 781 12.86 -2.62 35.14
CA LEU A 781 12.83 -4.00 35.62
C LEU A 781 11.47 -4.37 36.24
N PRO A 782 10.86 -5.52 35.90
CA PRO A 782 9.60 -5.94 36.50
C PRO A 782 9.74 -6.25 38.00
N VAL A 783 8.91 -5.63 38.84
CA VAL A 783 8.94 -5.83 40.30
C VAL A 783 8.27 -7.13 40.75
N ALA A 784 7.44 -7.71 39.88
CA ALA A 784 6.69 -8.94 40.08
C ALA A 784 6.50 -9.65 38.74
N HIS A 785 5.98 -10.88 38.76
CA HIS A 785 5.51 -11.53 37.54
C HIS A 785 4.26 -10.84 36.99
N GLU A 786 4.10 -10.88 35.66
CA GLU A 786 2.92 -10.42 34.92
C GLU A 786 1.64 -11.08 35.47
N GLN A 787 0.63 -10.27 35.81
CA GLN A 787 -0.62 -10.72 36.42
C GLN A 787 -1.78 -10.60 35.44
N SER A 788 -2.70 -11.56 35.45
CA SER A 788 -3.91 -11.50 34.62
C SER A 788 -4.89 -10.43 35.11
N LEU A 789 -5.53 -9.74 34.17
CA LEU A 789 -6.54 -8.72 34.40
C LEU A 789 -7.87 -9.19 33.81
N ALA A 790 -8.91 -9.29 34.63
CA ALA A 790 -10.24 -9.63 34.16
C ALA A 790 -10.83 -8.45 33.36
N LEU A 791 -11.15 -8.67 32.09
CA LEU A 791 -11.84 -7.67 31.27
C LEU A 791 -13.36 -7.75 31.44
N PRO A 792 -14.07 -6.62 31.57
CA PRO A 792 -15.51 -6.59 31.44
C PRO A 792 -15.91 -6.75 29.97
N ARG A 793 -17.13 -7.24 29.73
CA ARG A 793 -17.74 -7.31 28.40
C ARG A 793 -18.00 -5.91 27.85
N VAL A 794 -17.05 -5.36 27.09
CA VAL A 794 -17.18 -4.06 26.40
C VAL A 794 -17.50 -4.31 24.94
N VAL A 795 -18.69 -3.89 24.49
CA VAL A 795 -19.11 -3.97 23.08
C VAL A 795 -18.26 -3.07 22.17
N ALA A 796 -18.28 -3.36 20.86
CA ALA A 796 -17.61 -2.58 19.82
C ALA A 796 -17.90 -1.06 19.93
N GLY A 797 -16.86 -0.23 19.87
CA GLY A 797 -16.95 1.23 20.09
C GLY A 797 -17.32 1.66 21.53
N GLY A 798 -17.37 0.74 22.50
CA GLY A 798 -17.73 1.01 23.89
C GLY A 798 -16.53 1.42 24.78
N SER A 799 -16.81 1.79 26.03
CA SER A 799 -15.78 1.92 27.08
C SER A 799 -16.28 1.46 28.45
N ALA A 800 -15.36 1.02 29.31
CA ALA A 800 -15.63 0.65 30.70
C ALA A 800 -14.54 1.17 31.64
N LEU A 801 -14.79 1.09 32.95
CA LEU A 801 -13.77 1.32 33.97
C LEU A 801 -13.18 -0.01 34.44
N LEU A 802 -11.86 -0.03 34.61
CA LEU A 802 -11.07 -1.08 35.24
C LEU A 802 -10.52 -0.50 36.55
N GLU A 803 -10.84 -1.12 37.68
CA GLU A 803 -10.35 -0.72 39.00
C GLU A 803 -9.65 -1.91 39.66
N PHE A 804 -8.34 -1.82 39.87
CA PHE A 804 -7.54 -2.91 40.44
C PHE A 804 -6.40 -2.40 41.33
N ARG A 805 -5.92 -3.29 42.22
CA ARG A 805 -4.75 -3.05 43.06
C ARG A 805 -3.51 -3.65 42.42
N HIS A 806 -2.43 -2.88 42.38
CA HIS A 806 -1.10 -3.33 41.97
C HIS A 806 -0.17 -3.22 43.17
N THR A 807 0.23 -4.34 43.75
CA THR A 807 1.09 -4.37 44.95
C THR A 807 2.56 -4.52 44.56
N ALA A 808 3.23 -3.39 44.34
CA ALA A 808 4.69 -3.33 44.38
C ALA A 808 5.13 -3.16 45.84
N GLU A 809 5.83 -4.15 46.43
CA GLU A 809 6.58 -3.93 47.67
C GLU A 809 7.79 -3.03 47.35
N ALA A 810 7.56 -1.72 47.44
CA ALA A 810 8.50 -0.69 47.05
C ALA A 810 9.89 -0.91 47.69
N ARG A 811 10.90 -1.16 46.85
CA ARG A 811 12.30 -1.19 47.30
C ARG A 811 12.69 0.22 47.74
N ALA A 812 12.81 0.42 49.06
CA ALA A 812 13.22 1.69 49.65
C ALA A 812 14.73 1.94 49.44
N VAL A 813 15.11 2.24 48.20
CA VAL A 813 16.49 2.62 47.85
C VAL A 813 16.75 4.05 48.34
N SER A 814 17.51 4.17 49.43
CA SER A 814 17.84 5.45 50.04
C SER A 814 18.59 6.37 49.08
N GLY A 815 17.94 7.46 48.65
CA GLY A 815 18.57 8.57 47.92
C GLY A 815 18.48 8.53 46.40
N ALA A 816 17.71 7.62 45.80
CA ALA A 816 17.50 7.55 44.35
C ALA A 816 16.01 7.70 43.98
N THR A 817 15.70 8.56 43.01
CA THR A 817 14.36 8.64 42.41
C THR A 817 14.20 7.49 41.43
N VAL A 818 13.42 6.48 41.81
CA VAL A 818 13.06 5.34 40.95
C VAL A 818 11.92 5.75 40.01
N GLU A 819 12.05 5.45 38.71
CA GLU A 819 10.96 5.52 37.75
C GLU A 819 10.03 4.32 37.92
N ARG A 820 8.72 4.56 37.94
CA ARG A 820 7.71 3.49 37.98
C ARG A 820 6.74 3.60 36.81
N LEU A 821 6.60 2.49 36.08
CA LEU A 821 5.63 2.34 34.99
C LEU A 821 4.64 1.22 35.35
N LEU A 822 3.36 1.44 35.10
CA LEU A 822 2.34 0.40 35.00
C LEU A 822 2.19 0.03 33.53
N GLU A 823 2.60 -1.17 33.17
CA GLU A 823 2.41 -1.75 31.85
C GLU A 823 1.12 -2.58 31.82
N LEU A 824 0.35 -2.49 30.74
CA LEU A 824 -0.75 -3.40 30.43
C LEU A 824 -0.61 -3.95 29.01
N ARG A 825 -0.96 -5.23 28.81
CA ARG A 825 -0.88 -5.93 27.52
C ARG A 825 -2.19 -6.67 27.25
N PHE A 826 -2.56 -6.77 25.97
CA PHE A 826 -3.82 -7.35 25.50
C PHE A 826 -3.53 -8.33 24.38
N ARG A 827 -3.96 -9.59 24.54
CA ARG A 827 -3.62 -10.71 23.67
C ARG A 827 -4.87 -11.49 23.23
N ARG A 828 -4.82 -12.03 22.01
CA ARG A 828 -5.78 -13.03 21.50
C ARG A 828 -5.52 -14.40 22.15
N ALA A 829 -6.44 -15.35 21.99
CA ALA A 829 -6.32 -16.70 22.56
C ALA A 829 -5.10 -17.49 22.03
N ASP A 830 -4.61 -17.17 20.83
CA ASP A 830 -3.35 -17.72 20.28
C ASP A 830 -2.08 -17.05 20.85
N GLY A 831 -2.23 -16.13 21.81
CA GLY A 831 -1.15 -15.40 22.46
C GLY A 831 -0.68 -14.16 21.72
N HIS A 832 -1.21 -13.84 20.53
CA HIS A 832 -0.79 -12.67 19.78
C HIS A 832 -1.20 -11.37 20.49
N GLU A 833 -0.22 -10.49 20.78
CA GLU A 833 -0.44 -9.19 21.38
C GLU A 833 -1.00 -8.18 20.37
N VAL A 834 -2.27 -7.78 20.55
CA VAL A 834 -2.95 -6.81 19.69
C VAL A 834 -2.78 -5.36 20.18
N ALA A 835 -2.56 -5.16 21.48
CA ALA A 835 -2.40 -3.82 22.06
C ALA A 835 -1.58 -3.86 23.36
N TRP A 836 -0.89 -2.76 23.66
CA TRP A 836 -0.26 -2.53 24.96
C TRP A 836 -0.33 -1.04 25.36
N VAL A 837 0.00 -0.73 26.60
CA VAL A 837 0.23 0.64 27.09
C VAL A 837 1.23 0.63 28.24
N GLN A 838 1.98 1.72 28.43
CA GLN A 838 2.72 2.01 29.64
C GLN A 838 2.28 3.36 30.21
N LEU A 839 2.06 3.42 31.52
CA LEU A 839 1.58 4.61 32.24
C LEU A 839 2.52 4.93 33.41
N HIS A 840 3.01 6.16 33.51
CA HIS A 840 3.82 6.58 34.66
C HIS A 840 3.00 6.56 35.95
N LEU A 841 3.51 5.88 36.98
CA LEU A 841 2.98 5.93 38.34
C LEU A 841 3.63 7.10 39.11
N PRO A 842 2.94 7.69 40.10
CA PRO A 842 3.53 8.75 40.91
C PRO A 842 4.79 8.29 41.64
N HIS A 843 5.88 9.06 41.58
CA HIS A 843 7.07 8.77 42.38
C HIS A 843 6.76 8.86 43.88
N LEU A 844 7.45 8.05 44.69
CA LEU A 844 7.55 8.35 46.12
C LEU A 844 8.32 9.68 46.28
N PRO A 845 7.83 10.64 47.09
CA PRO A 845 8.68 11.72 47.54
C PRO A 845 9.83 11.11 48.35
N ASN A 846 11.07 11.59 48.14
CA ASN A 846 12.22 11.15 48.91
C ASN A 846 11.91 11.28 50.41
N LEU A 847 11.80 10.14 51.11
CA LEU A 847 11.84 10.14 52.57
C LEU A 847 13.21 10.70 52.96
N PRO A 848 13.28 11.80 53.72
CA PRO A 848 14.55 12.34 54.17
C PRO A 848 15.31 11.27 54.95
N SER A 849 16.63 11.28 54.85
CA SER A 849 17.46 10.26 55.48
C SER A 849 17.26 10.29 57.00
N HIS A 850 17.58 9.19 57.68
CA HIS A 850 17.41 9.14 59.13
C HIS A 850 18.38 10.10 59.89
N GLU A 851 19.31 10.74 59.16
CA GLU A 851 20.25 11.75 59.64
C GLU A 851 19.68 13.18 59.54
N ASP A 852 18.75 13.46 58.62
CA ASP A 852 18.12 14.78 58.38
C ASP A 852 17.15 15.25 59.51
N ARG A 853 17.21 14.64 60.70
CA ARG A 853 16.33 14.92 61.85
C ARG A 853 16.99 15.73 62.97
N MET A 854 18.09 16.44 62.70
CA MET A 854 18.66 17.44 63.62
C MET A 854 18.96 18.77 62.92
N SER A 855 18.84 19.86 63.70
CA SER A 855 18.96 21.28 63.28
C SER A 855 18.04 21.70 62.13
N VAL A 856 16.86 22.23 62.48
CA VAL A 856 16.17 23.20 61.63
C VAL A 856 16.81 24.56 61.89
N ASP A 857 17.68 25.00 60.97
CA ASP A 857 18.07 26.40 60.81
C ASP A 857 17.48 26.92 59.49
N GLU A 858 17.15 28.22 59.43
CA GLU A 858 16.47 28.79 58.26
C GLU A 858 17.36 28.76 56.98
N PRO A 859 16.77 28.51 55.80
CA PRO A 859 17.51 28.56 54.54
C PRO A 859 18.00 29.98 54.27
N SER A 860 19.30 30.20 54.48
CA SER A 860 19.96 31.46 54.14
C SER A 860 19.72 31.82 52.67
N PRO A 861 19.39 33.09 52.34
CA PRO A 861 19.06 33.48 50.97
C PRO A 861 20.26 33.26 50.03
N PRO A 862 20.01 32.93 48.75
CA PRO A 862 21.07 32.61 47.80
C PRO A 862 22.05 33.79 47.66
N PRO A 863 23.37 33.54 47.68
CA PRO A 863 24.36 34.61 47.65
C PRO A 863 24.29 35.38 46.33
N SER A 864 24.24 36.71 46.43
CA SER A 864 24.23 37.59 45.25
C SER A 864 25.46 37.34 44.36
N PRO A 865 25.31 37.44 43.02
CA PRO A 865 26.40 37.13 42.09
C PRO A 865 27.63 38.00 42.35
N LEU A 866 28.79 37.35 42.47
CA LEU A 866 30.06 38.01 42.79
C LEU A 866 30.47 38.98 41.66
N THR A 867 30.87 40.18 42.05
CA THR A 867 31.42 41.18 41.13
C THR A 867 32.79 40.76 40.59
N PRO A 868 33.21 41.24 39.40
CA PRO A 868 34.53 40.93 38.83
C PRO A 868 35.73 41.29 39.74
N GLU A 869 35.58 42.30 40.59
CA GLU A 869 36.54 42.66 41.65
C GLU A 869 36.68 41.53 42.70
N GLN A 870 35.57 40.98 43.19
CA GLN A 870 35.58 39.90 44.19
C GLN A 870 36.17 38.60 43.62
N ILE A 871 35.91 38.30 42.34
CA ILE A 871 36.49 37.14 41.65
C ILE A 871 38.02 37.29 41.56
N LYS A 872 38.53 38.44 41.11
CA LYS A 872 39.98 38.73 41.10
C LYS A 872 40.61 38.59 42.47
N LYS A 873 39.95 39.11 43.51
CA LYS A 873 40.48 39.09 44.88
C LYS A 873 40.58 37.68 45.47
N ARG A 874 39.71 36.75 45.05
CA ARG A 874 39.74 35.34 45.44
C ARG A 874 40.86 34.56 44.73
N MET A 875 41.02 34.78 43.42
CA MET A 875 42.12 34.17 42.63
C MET A 875 43.53 34.62 43.06
N ALA A 876 43.66 35.70 43.82
CA ALA A 876 44.93 36.19 44.36
C ALA A 876 45.36 35.56 45.71
N LEU A 877 44.52 34.71 46.31
CA LEU A 877 44.75 34.12 47.64
C LEU A 877 45.20 32.65 47.61
N ASP A 878 44.80 31.87 46.61
CA ASP A 878 45.13 30.44 46.51
C ASP A 878 46.61 30.16 46.18
N THR A 879 47.38 31.15 45.71
CA THR A 879 48.80 31.00 45.35
C THR A 879 49.75 30.82 46.54
N ALA A 880 49.25 30.88 47.78
CA ALA A 880 50.06 31.02 49.00
C ALA A 880 50.17 29.77 49.91
N SER A 881 49.56 28.64 49.56
CA SER A 881 49.34 27.49 50.47
C SER A 881 50.14 26.21 50.15
N ARG A 882 51.31 26.31 49.49
CA ARG A 882 52.24 25.18 49.32
C ARG A 882 53.24 25.02 50.48
N SER A 883 52.84 24.30 51.54
CA SER A 883 53.70 23.35 52.28
C SER A 883 53.03 22.79 53.55
N ARG A 884 52.93 21.45 53.62
CA ARG A 884 52.89 20.66 54.87
C ARG A 884 53.16 19.19 54.51
N GLN A 885 54.26 18.64 55.03
CA GLN A 885 54.51 17.20 54.95
C GLN A 885 53.61 16.46 55.95
N ALA A 886 53.12 15.29 55.58
CA ALA A 886 52.40 14.41 56.49
C ALA A 886 53.39 13.49 57.23
N ALA A 887 53.16 13.29 58.53
CA ALA A 887 53.76 12.22 59.32
C ALA A 887 52.70 11.12 59.59
N PRO A 888 53.08 9.83 59.68
CA PRO A 888 52.11 8.75 59.83
C PRO A 888 51.54 8.67 61.25
N GLY A 889 50.21 8.58 61.37
CA GLY A 889 49.50 8.46 62.64
C GLY A 889 48.13 7.79 62.46
N THR A 890 47.89 6.72 63.21
CA THR A 890 46.73 5.81 63.09
C THR A 890 45.40 6.39 63.57
N ALA A 891 44.34 6.27 62.77
CA ALA A 891 42.96 6.02 63.22
C ALA A 891 42.10 5.50 62.04
N LEU A 892 41.08 4.68 62.32
CA LEU A 892 40.08 4.25 61.34
C LEU A 892 38.94 5.29 61.26
N GLY A 893 38.46 5.55 60.05
CA GLY A 893 37.31 6.42 59.77
C GLY A 893 36.54 5.93 58.54
N PRO A 894 35.39 6.55 58.21
CA PRO A 894 34.61 6.21 57.01
C PRO A 894 35.43 6.41 55.72
N PRO A 895 35.05 5.75 54.60
CA PRO A 895 35.82 5.79 53.36
C PRO A 895 36.10 7.23 52.91
N SER A 896 37.38 7.55 52.78
CA SER A 896 37.85 8.90 52.46
C SER A 896 37.27 9.39 51.13
N SER A 897 36.75 10.60 51.12
CA SER A 897 36.34 11.32 49.90
C SER A 897 37.42 11.19 48.82
N GLY A 898 37.05 10.66 47.65
CA GLY A 898 37.98 10.45 46.53
C GLY A 898 38.58 11.77 46.06
N HIS A 899 39.78 12.11 46.53
CA HIS A 899 40.46 13.34 46.15
C HIS A 899 40.81 13.31 44.66
N VAL A 900 40.15 14.16 43.88
CA VAL A 900 40.51 14.40 42.48
C VAL A 900 41.81 15.17 42.45
N THR A 901 42.88 14.51 42.01
CA THR A 901 44.19 15.11 41.77
C THR A 901 44.22 15.68 40.36
N VAL A 902 44.44 17.00 40.24
CA VAL A 902 44.75 17.66 38.98
C VAL A 902 46.25 17.57 38.74
N ASP A 903 46.69 16.75 37.79
CA ASP A 903 48.06 16.77 37.31
C ASP A 903 48.17 17.67 36.07
N ALA A 904 49.26 18.43 36.01
CA ALA A 904 49.57 19.39 34.96
C ALA A 904 50.92 19.01 34.31
N ALA A 905 51.03 17.74 33.93
CA ALA A 905 52.25 17.11 33.41
C ALA A 905 52.81 17.80 32.14
N ASP A 906 51.96 18.43 31.33
CA ASP A 906 52.35 19.45 30.33
C ASP A 906 51.51 20.72 30.53
N LEU A 907 52.12 21.71 31.20
CA LEU A 907 51.47 22.96 31.61
C LEU A 907 50.86 23.76 30.45
N GLU A 908 51.33 23.59 29.21
CA GLU A 908 50.83 24.36 28.06
C GLU A 908 49.69 23.68 27.30
N ARG A 909 49.47 22.36 27.46
CA ARG A 909 48.67 21.57 26.50
C ARG A 909 47.51 20.78 27.07
N GLU A 910 47.65 20.20 28.26
CA GLU A 910 46.68 19.24 28.79
C GLU A 910 46.36 19.47 30.28
N ILE A 911 45.21 18.97 30.72
CA ILE A 911 44.80 18.88 32.12
C ILE A 911 44.43 17.43 32.38
N VAL A 912 45.09 16.77 33.33
CA VAL A 912 44.83 15.38 33.70
C VAL A 912 44.12 15.35 35.04
N LEU A 913 42.88 14.88 35.05
CA LEU A 913 42.04 14.76 36.25
C LEU A 913 41.98 13.29 36.68
N SER A 914 42.73 12.93 37.73
CA SER A 914 42.78 11.55 38.24
C SER A 914 42.05 11.41 39.57
N CYS A 915 41.30 10.32 39.74
CA CYS A 915 40.63 9.94 40.98
C CYS A 915 40.91 8.47 41.32
N ALA A 916 41.31 8.18 42.55
CA ALA A 916 41.55 6.82 43.02
C ALA A 916 40.23 6.13 43.40
N GLY A 917 39.86 5.07 42.68
CA GLY A 917 38.66 4.29 42.97
C GLY A 917 38.82 3.39 44.20
N ALA A 918 37.73 3.23 44.96
CA ALA A 918 37.63 2.33 46.11
C ALA A 918 37.64 0.84 45.67
N GLY A 919 38.81 0.38 45.27
CA GLY A 919 39.04 -0.92 44.63
C GLY A 919 40.35 -1.02 43.85
N GLY A 920 41.14 0.05 43.75
CA GLY A 920 42.48 0.05 43.13
C GLY A 920 42.51 0.43 41.64
N ALA A 921 41.38 0.34 40.94
CA ALA A 921 41.23 0.92 39.61
C ALA A 921 40.92 2.43 39.71
N GLY A 922 41.88 3.27 39.30
CA GLY A 922 41.67 4.72 39.17
C GLY A 922 40.93 5.09 37.89
N VAL A 923 40.24 6.23 37.91
CA VAL A 923 39.73 6.93 36.71
C VAL A 923 40.65 8.11 36.42
N THR A 924 41.02 8.30 35.16
CA THR A 924 41.81 9.45 34.68
C THR A 924 41.15 10.06 33.45
N LEU A 925 40.78 11.33 33.52
CA LEU A 925 40.17 12.12 32.43
C LEU A 925 41.17 13.18 31.96
N THR A 926 41.60 13.07 30.70
CA THR A 926 42.53 14.02 30.07
C THR A 926 41.74 15.00 29.20
N ILE A 927 41.94 16.30 29.43
CA ILE A 927 41.26 17.39 28.71
C ILE A 927 42.32 18.23 27.99
N SER A 928 42.12 18.49 26.69
CA SER A 928 42.99 19.39 25.93
C SER A 928 42.76 20.84 26.34
N ARG A 929 43.82 21.56 26.67
CA ARG A 929 43.79 23.03 26.88
C ARG A 929 43.67 23.82 25.58
N VAL A 930 43.91 23.17 24.44
CA VAL A 930 43.86 23.79 23.11
C VAL A 930 42.44 23.78 22.53
N THR A 931 41.71 22.68 22.71
CA THR A 931 40.32 22.55 22.22
C THR A 931 39.25 22.67 23.32
N GLY A 932 39.61 22.47 24.59
CA GLY A 932 38.68 22.38 25.71
C GLY A 932 37.96 21.02 25.82
N LEU A 933 38.24 20.06 24.94
CA LEU A 933 37.54 18.79 24.84
C LEU A 933 38.22 17.70 25.69
N PRO A 934 37.46 16.74 26.25
CA PRO A 934 37.99 15.46 26.69
C PRO A 934 38.68 14.74 25.52
N ILE A 935 39.93 14.32 25.72
CA ILE A 935 40.75 13.61 24.71
C ILE A 935 41.22 12.22 25.18
N GLY A 936 41.06 11.90 26.47
CA GLY A 936 41.29 10.55 27.01
C GLY A 936 40.45 10.31 28.28
N LEU A 937 40.02 9.07 28.49
CA LEU A 937 39.31 8.60 29.68
C LEU A 937 39.81 7.19 30.02
N ALA A 938 40.86 7.08 30.83
CA ALA A 938 41.37 5.80 31.28
C ALA A 938 40.65 5.30 32.54
N TYR A 939 40.32 4.00 32.57
CA TYR A 939 39.87 3.29 33.77
C TYR A 939 40.76 2.09 34.04
N GLY A 940 41.36 2.04 35.23
CA GLY A 940 42.40 1.08 35.60
C GLY A 940 43.69 1.25 34.79
N GLY A 941 43.96 2.46 34.29
CA GLY A 941 45.05 2.74 33.34
C GLY A 941 44.77 2.33 31.89
N VAL A 942 43.60 1.76 31.60
CA VAL A 942 43.19 1.37 30.24
C VAL A 942 42.29 2.45 29.66
N GLU A 943 42.78 3.13 28.61
CA GLU A 943 42.05 4.13 27.81
C GLU A 943 40.72 3.56 27.26
N ARG A 944 39.69 4.41 27.22
CA ARG A 944 38.32 4.06 26.79
C ARG A 944 37.81 4.92 25.63
N LEU A 945 38.48 6.02 25.31
CA LEU A 945 38.17 6.85 24.15
C LEU A 945 38.98 6.41 22.93
N ALA A 946 38.30 6.17 21.81
CA ALA A 946 38.93 6.03 20.50
C ALA A 946 39.26 7.39 19.84
N GLY A 947 38.74 8.48 20.39
CA GLY A 947 38.92 9.85 19.93
C GLY A 947 38.23 10.85 20.88
N PRO A 948 38.38 12.16 20.66
CA PRO A 948 37.83 13.19 21.56
C PRO A 948 36.30 13.13 21.70
N ILE A 949 35.80 13.58 22.86
CA ILE A 949 34.35 13.78 23.06
C ILE A 949 33.99 15.17 22.49
N GLU A 950 33.39 15.19 21.30
CA GLU A 950 33.03 16.42 20.57
C GLU A 950 31.51 16.67 20.57
N PRO A 951 31.03 17.92 20.70
CA PRO A 951 29.62 18.23 20.53
C PRO A 951 29.18 18.08 19.06
N THR A 952 28.37 17.06 18.75
CA THR A 952 27.73 16.95 17.42
C THR A 952 26.42 17.75 17.37
N LEU A 953 26.18 18.38 16.21
CA LEU A 953 24.91 19.01 15.81
C LEU A 953 24.40 18.40 14.50
N TRP A 954 24.86 17.19 14.16
CA TRP A 954 24.66 16.54 12.86
C TRP A 954 24.32 15.05 13.04
N ARG A 955 23.44 14.56 12.16
CA ARG A 955 23.18 13.13 11.93
C ARG A 955 23.39 12.81 10.45
N ALA A 956 23.60 11.55 10.11
CA ALA A 956 23.40 11.12 8.73
C ALA A 956 21.95 11.43 8.31
N LEU A 957 21.79 11.97 7.11
CA LEU A 957 20.48 12.38 6.60
C LEU A 957 19.64 11.15 6.27
N ASN A 958 18.33 11.23 6.51
CA ASN A 958 17.37 10.30 5.93
C ASN A 958 16.74 10.89 4.65
N ASP A 959 15.97 10.06 3.97
CA ASP A 959 15.36 10.34 2.66
C ASP A 959 14.38 11.51 2.73
N ASN A 960 13.65 11.63 3.85
CA ASN A 960 12.83 12.79 4.19
C ASN A 960 13.62 14.11 4.25
N GLU A 961 14.82 14.11 4.84
CA GLU A 961 15.70 15.30 4.91
C GLU A 961 16.29 15.66 3.55
N LEU A 962 16.56 14.66 2.69
CA LEU A 962 16.99 14.86 1.31
C LEU A 962 15.85 15.44 0.44
N GLY A 963 14.69 14.79 0.41
CA GLY A 963 13.52 15.19 -0.38
C GLY A 963 12.93 16.55 0.03
N SER A 964 12.98 16.91 1.31
CA SER A 964 12.49 18.21 1.80
C SER A 964 13.34 19.42 1.37
N GLY A 965 14.45 19.23 0.65
CA GLY A 965 15.25 20.32 0.09
C GLY A 965 16.01 21.18 1.11
N GLN A 966 16.01 20.78 2.39
CA GLN A 966 16.74 21.47 3.47
C GLN A 966 18.25 21.55 3.19
N CYS A 967 18.77 20.65 2.34
CA CYS A 967 20.15 20.60 1.87
C CYS A 967 20.56 21.72 0.89
N SER A 968 19.74 22.76 0.67
CA SER A 968 20.25 23.99 0.04
C SER A 968 21.41 24.56 0.89
N PRO A 969 22.60 24.86 0.34
CA PRO A 969 23.76 25.28 1.12
C PRO A 969 23.68 26.75 1.55
N GLN A 970 22.62 27.10 2.28
CA GLN A 970 22.58 28.32 3.08
C GLN A 970 23.70 28.23 4.10
N ARG A 971 24.76 29.02 3.89
CA ARG A 971 25.82 29.19 4.88
C ARG A 971 25.19 29.70 6.17
N VAL A 972 25.06 28.83 7.18
CA VAL A 972 24.75 29.20 8.56
C VAL A 972 25.89 30.05 9.09
N ARG A 973 25.85 31.35 8.76
CA ARG A 973 26.69 32.37 9.37
C ARG A 973 26.22 32.55 10.80
N VAL A 974 26.74 31.72 11.70
CA VAL A 974 26.64 31.92 13.14
C VAL A 974 27.17 33.32 13.44
N ALA A 975 26.24 34.24 13.65
CA ALA A 975 26.54 35.67 13.71
C ALA A 975 26.98 36.05 15.13
N CYS A 976 28.15 35.53 15.55
CA CYS A 976 28.81 35.91 16.79
C CYS A 976 29.21 37.40 16.78
N ARG A 977 28.24 38.26 17.08
CA ARG A 977 28.46 39.69 17.38
C ARG A 977 29.07 39.84 18.77
N SER A 978 30.33 39.46 18.92
CA SER A 978 31.14 39.80 20.10
C SER A 978 31.49 41.29 20.07
N THR A 979 30.57 42.14 20.54
CA THR A 979 30.79 43.58 20.67
C THR A 979 31.74 43.89 21.83
N PHE A 980 33.04 43.90 21.56
CA PHE A 980 34.03 44.57 22.41
C PHE A 980 34.99 45.40 21.56
N ALA A 981 34.86 46.72 21.66
CA ALA A 981 35.82 47.66 21.10
C ALA A 981 36.97 47.90 22.07
N ARG A 982 38.20 48.01 21.56
CA ARG A 982 39.24 48.81 22.20
C ARG A 982 40.25 49.33 21.19
N GLU A 983 40.69 50.56 21.41
CA GLU A 983 41.63 51.28 20.57
C GLU A 983 43.07 50.98 21.01
N SER A 984 43.96 50.77 20.03
CA SER A 984 45.38 51.11 20.16
C SER A 984 46.02 51.11 18.77
N GLY A 985 46.59 52.23 18.34
CA GLY A 985 47.23 52.36 17.03
C GLY A 985 48.76 52.37 17.11
N ALA A 986 49.41 51.75 16.13
CA ALA A 986 50.85 51.88 15.86
C ALA A 986 51.11 51.82 14.34
N ARG A 987 52.28 52.28 13.89
CA ARG A 987 52.66 52.36 12.47
C ARG A 987 53.76 51.34 12.12
N SER A 988 54.04 51.22 10.81
CA SER A 988 55.18 50.51 10.18
C SER A 988 55.06 48.98 10.14
N GLY A 989 55.74 48.27 9.22
CA GLY A 989 56.63 48.77 8.16
C GLY A 989 57.05 47.69 7.16
N ASP A 990 57.19 48.11 5.90
CA ASP A 990 57.63 47.32 4.73
C ASP A 990 58.96 46.56 4.90
N ARG A 991 59.03 45.29 4.46
CA ARG A 991 60.13 44.73 3.63
C ARG A 991 59.92 43.30 3.09
N ARG A 992 60.73 42.98 2.07
CA ARG A 992 60.91 41.70 1.34
C ARG A 992 61.91 40.79 2.11
N THR A 993 62.29 39.55 1.72
CA THR A 993 62.47 38.96 0.37
C THR A 993 62.60 37.41 0.39
N GLU A 994 62.65 36.84 -0.82
CA GLU A 994 63.16 35.51 -1.29
C GLU A 994 64.32 34.87 -0.49
N ALA A 995 64.65 33.56 -0.55
CA ALA A 995 64.22 32.43 -1.41
C ALA A 995 63.98 31.13 -0.55
N THR A 996 64.17 29.83 -0.89
CA THR A 996 64.75 29.08 -2.04
C THR A 996 64.02 27.72 -2.27
N SER A 997 64.67 26.60 -2.67
CA SER A 997 64.01 25.35 -3.11
C SER A 997 64.77 24.03 -2.83
N ALA A 998 64.04 22.95 -2.49
CA ALA A 998 64.41 21.53 -2.65
C ALA A 998 63.16 20.62 -2.73
N ALA A 999 63.33 19.31 -2.98
CA ALA A 999 62.28 18.36 -3.41
C ALA A 999 62.54 16.95 -2.80
N ARG A 1000 61.66 15.92 -2.77
CA ARG A 1000 60.29 15.57 -3.27
C ARG A 1000 59.86 14.25 -2.54
N PRO A 1001 58.69 13.61 -2.77
CA PRO A 1001 57.37 14.02 -3.27
C PRO A 1001 56.21 13.67 -2.28
N ARG A 1002 54.93 13.83 -2.70
CA ARG A 1002 53.74 13.17 -2.11
C ARG A 1002 52.83 12.61 -3.23
N PRO A 1003 52.00 11.58 -2.97
CA PRO A 1003 51.03 11.06 -3.95
C PRO A 1003 49.89 12.07 -4.23
N ARG A 1004 49.08 11.81 -5.27
CA ARG A 1004 48.11 12.76 -5.83
C ARG A 1004 46.66 12.28 -5.71
N LEU A 1005 45.78 13.14 -5.21
CA LEU A 1005 44.38 13.22 -5.65
C LEU A 1005 44.26 14.28 -6.75
N CYS A 1006 43.33 14.11 -7.71
CA CYS A 1006 43.28 14.95 -8.92
C CYS A 1006 41.84 15.13 -9.47
N PRO A 1007 41.23 16.33 -9.39
CA PRO A 1007 39.86 16.57 -9.87
C PRO A 1007 39.79 16.98 -11.35
N ARG A 1008 38.82 16.43 -12.10
CA ARG A 1008 38.39 16.90 -13.43
C ARG A 1008 37.18 17.83 -13.25
N ARG A 1009 37.30 19.15 -13.40
CA ARG A 1009 37.29 19.96 -14.65
C ARG A 1009 36.00 19.86 -15.49
N ARG A 1010 35.06 20.79 -15.25
CA ARG A 1010 34.05 21.22 -16.25
C ARG A 1010 34.73 21.99 -17.41
N PRO A 1011 34.30 21.82 -18.68
CA PRO A 1011 34.78 22.65 -19.79
C PRO A 1011 34.09 24.04 -19.82
N ARG A 1012 34.81 25.06 -20.32
CA ARG A 1012 34.26 26.39 -20.66
C ARG A 1012 34.53 26.70 -22.13
N TRP A 1013 33.49 27.08 -22.87
CA TRP A 1013 33.60 27.60 -24.24
C TRP A 1013 34.34 28.96 -24.29
N ARG A 1014 35.09 29.21 -25.38
CA ARG A 1014 35.55 30.56 -25.81
C ARG A 1014 35.64 30.64 -27.36
N PRO A 1015 35.28 31.77 -27.99
CA PRO A 1015 35.16 31.87 -29.45
C PRO A 1015 36.36 32.52 -30.17
N ARG A 1016 36.55 32.16 -31.45
CA ARG A 1016 37.36 32.78 -32.55
C ARG A 1016 37.10 31.95 -33.83
N ARG A 1017 37.13 32.45 -35.09
CA ARG A 1017 37.19 33.83 -35.66
C ARG A 1017 36.68 33.76 -37.13
N ARG A 1018 36.34 34.90 -37.75
CA ARG A 1018 35.96 35.03 -39.18
C ARG A 1018 37.13 34.81 -40.16
N PRO A 1019 36.86 34.52 -41.43
CA PRO A 1019 37.00 35.54 -42.49
C PRO A 1019 35.65 35.91 -43.16
N ALA A 1020 35.67 36.70 -44.24
CA ALA A 1020 34.50 37.33 -44.86
C ALA A 1020 34.63 37.44 -46.39
N GLU A 1021 33.52 37.83 -47.05
CA GLU A 1021 33.25 38.22 -48.46
C GLU A 1021 31.89 37.61 -48.88
N ARG A 1022 30.99 38.23 -49.67
CA ARG A 1022 30.82 39.61 -50.15
C ARG A 1022 29.31 39.82 -50.47
N GLY A 1023 28.78 41.06 -50.46
CA GLY A 1023 27.44 41.36 -51.00
C GLY A 1023 26.65 42.46 -50.27
N GLU A 1024 26.30 43.54 -50.96
CA GLU A 1024 25.54 44.69 -50.42
C GLU A 1024 24.13 44.80 -51.03
N ARG A 1025 23.13 45.25 -50.25
CA ARG A 1025 22.43 46.51 -50.54
C ARG A 1025 21.54 47.03 -49.40
N SER A 1026 21.60 48.34 -49.30
CA SER A 1026 20.90 49.33 -48.48
C SER A 1026 19.36 49.36 -48.68
N VAL A 1027 18.50 50.15 -47.98
CA VAL A 1027 18.72 51.43 -47.29
C VAL A 1027 17.56 51.83 -46.31
N ARG A 1028 17.87 52.40 -45.12
CA ARG A 1028 17.03 53.33 -44.28
C ARG A 1028 15.68 52.82 -43.68
N ARG A 1029 15.09 53.37 -42.59
CA ARG A 1029 15.45 54.48 -41.66
C ARG A 1029 14.74 54.38 -40.27
N ARG A 1030 15.52 54.57 -39.17
CA ARG A 1030 15.31 55.41 -37.95
C ARG A 1030 13.97 55.37 -37.15
N LEU A 1031 14.00 54.99 -35.85
CA LEU A 1031 14.10 55.80 -34.60
C LEU A 1031 12.72 56.18 -33.97
N GLY A 1032 12.51 56.21 -32.63
CA GLY A 1032 13.34 55.73 -31.51
C GLY A 1032 13.01 56.36 -30.12
N HIS A 1033 13.41 55.67 -29.03
CA HIS A 1033 13.68 56.14 -27.65
C HIS A 1033 12.57 56.54 -26.61
N ASN A 1034 12.67 55.85 -25.46
CA ASN A 1034 12.73 56.35 -24.05
C ASN A 1034 11.48 56.68 -23.18
N LEU A 1035 11.33 55.86 -22.11
CA LEU A 1035 11.35 56.20 -20.66
C LEU A 1035 10.54 57.40 -20.09
N GLY A 1036 9.71 57.15 -19.07
CA GLY A 1036 9.16 58.17 -18.15
C GLY A 1036 8.37 57.59 -16.95
N HIS A 1037 8.61 58.08 -15.72
CA HIS A 1037 8.11 57.52 -14.45
C HIS A 1037 6.90 58.27 -13.83
N ILE A 1038 5.90 57.50 -13.36
CA ILE A 1038 5.21 57.58 -12.02
C ILE A 1038 4.37 58.82 -11.58
N LEU A 1039 3.30 58.50 -10.80
CA LEU A 1039 2.49 59.29 -9.83
C LEU A 1039 1.29 60.15 -10.30
N GLY A 1040 0.09 59.84 -9.75
CA GLY A 1040 -1.11 60.70 -9.81
C GLY A 1040 -2.41 60.04 -9.29
N ARG A 1041 -2.89 60.42 -8.09
CA ARG A 1041 -4.24 60.09 -7.54
C ARG A 1041 -5.32 60.93 -8.29
N ARG A 1042 -6.65 60.68 -8.37
CA ARG A 1042 -7.75 60.28 -7.42
C ARG A 1042 -9.10 60.27 -8.27
N GLU A 1043 -10.35 59.97 -7.87
CA GLU A 1043 -11.05 59.45 -6.67
C GLU A 1043 -12.50 58.89 -6.94
N ARG A 1044 -12.81 57.64 -6.54
CA ARG A 1044 -14.10 57.10 -5.98
C ARG A 1044 -15.49 57.13 -6.70
N SER A 1045 -16.35 56.24 -6.14
CA SER A 1045 -17.85 56.16 -6.13
C SER A 1045 -18.55 55.31 -7.21
N VAL A 1046 -19.78 54.78 -7.02
CA VAL A 1046 -20.37 53.83 -6.01
C VAL A 1046 -21.92 53.73 -6.26
N ALA A 1047 -22.55 52.61 -5.85
CA ALA A 1047 -24.03 52.39 -5.72
C ALA A 1047 -24.87 52.23 -7.02
N ARG A 1048 -26.10 51.66 -7.02
CA ARG A 1048 -26.72 50.49 -6.30
C ARG A 1048 -28.17 50.26 -6.83
N GLY A 1049 -28.68 49.02 -6.78
CA GLY A 1049 -30.13 48.68 -6.85
C GLY A 1049 -30.73 48.52 -8.26
N ALA A 1050 -31.93 47.96 -8.45
CA ALA A 1050 -32.83 47.24 -7.51
C ALA A 1050 -33.85 46.35 -8.28
N LEU A 1051 -34.49 45.39 -7.59
CA LEU A 1051 -35.62 44.57 -8.09
C LEU A 1051 -36.97 45.33 -8.00
N PRO A 1052 -37.99 44.97 -8.81
CA PRO A 1052 -39.03 44.07 -8.28
C PRO A 1052 -39.61 43.03 -9.28
N ARG A 1053 -40.33 42.03 -8.72
CA ARG A 1053 -41.32 41.14 -9.40
C ARG A 1053 -42.73 41.82 -9.33
N PRO A 1054 -43.88 41.20 -9.71
CA PRO A 1054 -44.14 39.91 -10.40
C PRO A 1054 -45.14 40.00 -11.58
N GLU A 1055 -45.42 38.87 -12.25
CA GLU A 1055 -46.82 38.42 -12.47
C GLU A 1055 -46.91 36.89 -12.73
N ARG A 1056 -48.10 36.36 -13.04
CA ARG A 1056 -48.43 34.92 -13.10
C ARG A 1056 -49.00 34.52 -14.48
N ARG A 1057 -49.30 33.20 -14.63
CA ARG A 1057 -50.17 32.55 -15.64
C ARG A 1057 -49.50 32.26 -17.01
N ASP A 1058 -49.85 31.21 -17.75
CA ASP A 1058 -50.74 30.06 -17.44
C ASP A 1058 -50.25 28.74 -18.08
N GLU A 1059 -50.78 27.64 -17.54
CA GLU A 1059 -51.02 26.27 -18.04
C GLU A 1059 -50.30 25.62 -19.28
N HIS A 1060 -50.00 24.32 -19.07
CA HIS A 1060 -50.19 23.17 -19.98
C HIS A 1060 -49.29 22.89 -21.22
N ARG A 1061 -48.41 21.89 -20.98
CA ARG A 1061 -48.25 20.61 -21.74
C ARG A 1061 -47.52 20.58 -23.09
N LEU A 1062 -46.95 19.38 -23.33
CA LEU A 1062 -46.40 18.83 -24.58
C LEU A 1062 -45.17 19.54 -25.16
N HIS A 1063 -44.00 18.96 -24.87
CA HIS A 1063 -42.87 18.98 -25.80
C HIS A 1063 -42.35 17.56 -26.01
N ALA A 1064 -42.10 17.23 -27.27
CA ALA A 1064 -41.28 16.09 -27.66
C ALA A 1064 -39.80 16.50 -27.71
N ALA A 1065 -38.93 15.50 -27.83
CA ALA A 1065 -37.53 15.62 -28.26
C ALA A 1065 -37.43 16.28 -29.67
N PRO A 1066 -36.24 16.67 -30.19
CA PRO A 1066 -34.92 16.23 -29.74
C PRO A 1066 -33.75 17.26 -29.75
N LEU A 1067 -32.60 16.79 -29.26
CA LEU A 1067 -31.21 17.17 -29.60
C LEU A 1067 -30.75 18.63 -29.44
N GLY A 1068 -29.58 18.77 -28.81
CA GLY A 1068 -28.85 20.01 -28.54
C GLY A 1068 -27.67 19.72 -27.65
#